data_AF-A0AAD8UKT4-F1
#
_entry.id   AF-A0AAD8UKT4-F1
#
_cell.length_a   1.000
_cell.length_b   1.000
_cell.length_c   1.000
_cell.angle_alpha   90.00
_cell.angle_beta   90.00
_cell.angle_gamma   90.00
#
_symmetry.space_group_name_H-M   'P 1'
#
loop_
_entity.id
_entity.type
_entity.pdbx_description
1 polymer ?
#
loop_
_entity_poly.entity_id
_entity_poly.type
_entity_poly.pdbx_seq_one_letter_code
_entity_poly.pdbx_strand_id
1 'polypeptide(L)'
;MRLNIVILFMGSRGDLQPSLAVAKLLQRRHGHRVRIASHPPYRAAVEAAGVGFYGIGRTDIKTMMERRLLPRKELNALVPVIREEFREMGERWWGACVDGFGFDHGEDGGGVDGGWERGAFVADLVMSTMHVYNQTSAAARLGVPLHLFGMNPRIFSKELPHSQAGWALKGPSRWKNVLSWWVQDFMFLEAMKSVINDVRVNVMGLESMSPAWWLSQYNRMNVPCTYLWSPRLLPKPSDWADNIDVAGFVFEDVPSEYTPSTELVAFLEADPETPLVYIGFGSMSFANAQDVFEGIFEAVRRFGVRAVVGKGWSNLVKENVGRRDMSHIFILDEAPHAWLFPRVRAVVCHGGSGTTAMALRSGRPTLVVPVAGDQPFWGSRVHAVGCGPEAKYGLAEMNSERFEEGLRELLKPGYAAAAERFAVAVRAERPGEEVCVEKVLETVRVYEREGRCVVYDGRPAVWRLATTGKGGEKKLSAVAAHVLVESGRVRREDLKVLEVVKWPDLTGPGDPVTGLVLEVQKAFGSVAAGGRTGKWGRLGLHVLRAPLTILAAVAFGLFNLLDFILYKLASPFEPKLYASNPRLYSYPRMLLFLLSAPFVELASVVTQPARFLEDRRKRREKGARGRSLMRVVLEVPLALLRVLLALVNILVGGLGITLRQLELSCARAIGERPVGDVVAEARIRQGRVEAEELRVEGAESGRDLVGDIVRRWDERKKA
;
A
#
# COMPACT_ATOMS: atom_id res chain seq x y z
N MET A 1 15.22 -6.37 21.66
CA MET A 1 15.90 -5.61 20.60
C MET A 1 15.04 -4.42 20.23
N ARG A 2 15.59 -3.21 20.25
CA ARG A 2 14.91 -1.96 19.87
C ARG A 2 15.08 -1.72 18.37
N LEU A 3 13.99 -1.36 17.69
CA LEU A 3 13.93 -1.12 16.25
C LEU A 3 13.53 0.33 15.98
N ASN A 4 14.05 0.90 14.89
CA ASN A 4 13.53 2.13 14.31
C ASN A 4 12.44 1.78 13.29
N ILE A 5 11.21 2.16 13.60
CA ILE A 5 10.03 1.86 12.77
C ILE A 5 9.54 3.15 12.14
N VAL A 6 9.48 3.19 10.81
CA VAL A 6 8.80 4.27 10.09
C VAL A 6 7.41 3.80 9.68
N ILE A 7 6.39 4.63 9.94
CA ILE A 7 5.04 4.45 9.40
C ILE A 7 4.86 5.49 8.30
N LEU A 8 4.96 5.04 7.05
CA LEU A 8 4.64 5.86 5.88
C LEU A 8 3.12 6.00 5.77
N PHE A 9 2.64 7.23 5.80
CA PHE A 9 1.23 7.50 5.93
C PHE A 9 0.72 8.45 4.85
N MET A 10 -0.40 8.07 4.25
CA MET A 10 -1.27 8.95 3.47
C MET A 10 -2.71 8.58 3.78
N GLY A 11 -3.52 9.57 4.17
CA GLY A 11 -4.91 9.33 4.56
C GLY A 11 -5.52 10.50 5.34
N SER A 12 -6.81 10.36 5.62
CA SER A 12 -7.60 11.27 6.42
C SER A 12 -7.36 11.06 7.93
N ARG A 13 -8.02 11.86 8.78
CA ARG A 13 -8.03 11.65 10.24
C ARG A 13 -8.49 10.23 10.61
N GLY A 14 -9.41 9.65 9.85
CA GLY A 14 -9.90 8.28 10.06
C GLY A 14 -8.83 7.19 9.84
N ASP A 15 -7.79 7.48 9.05
CA ASP A 15 -6.66 6.57 8.82
C ASP A 15 -5.54 6.82 9.84
N LEU A 16 -5.37 8.08 10.27
CA LEU A 16 -4.32 8.48 11.20
C LEU A 16 -4.51 7.83 12.57
N GLN A 17 -5.75 7.79 13.05
CA GLN A 17 -6.04 7.35 14.41
C GLN A 17 -5.69 5.88 14.67
N PRO A 18 -6.05 4.92 13.79
CA PRO A 18 -5.54 3.57 13.92
C PRO A 18 -4.01 3.47 13.84
N SER A 19 -3.38 4.30 13.00
CA SER A 19 -1.92 4.34 12.88
C SER A 19 -1.26 4.80 14.19
N LEU A 20 -1.85 5.79 14.87
CA LEU A 20 -1.40 6.28 16.17
C LEU A 20 -1.58 5.23 17.27
N ALA A 21 -2.70 4.50 17.28
CA ALA A 21 -2.93 3.42 18.25
C ALA A 21 -1.85 2.33 18.14
N VAL A 22 -1.56 1.88 16.91
CA VAL A 22 -0.50 0.90 16.63
C VAL A 22 0.87 1.45 17.01
N ALA A 23 1.19 2.70 16.67
CA ALA A 23 2.46 3.34 17.02
C ALA A 23 2.69 3.40 18.53
N LYS A 24 1.66 3.81 19.29
CA LYS A 24 1.70 3.88 20.77
C LYS A 24 1.97 2.51 21.39
N LEU A 25 1.34 1.45 20.88
CA LEU A 25 1.56 0.09 21.37
C LEU A 25 3.00 -0.40 21.08
N LEU A 26 3.51 -0.17 19.87
CA LEU A 26 4.90 -0.51 19.50
C LEU A 26 5.92 0.22 20.40
N GLN A 27 5.68 1.48 20.75
CA GLN A 27 6.55 2.22 21.67
C GLN A 27 6.40 1.72 23.12
N ARG A 28 5.18 1.76 23.67
CA ARG A 28 4.94 1.55 25.12
C ARG A 28 5.14 0.12 25.56
N ARG A 29 4.73 -0.87 24.74
CA ARG A 29 4.81 -2.30 25.11
C ARG A 29 6.09 -2.97 24.62
N HIS A 30 6.71 -2.47 23.55
CA HIS A 30 7.86 -3.13 22.90
C HIS A 30 9.13 -2.27 22.82
N GLY A 31 9.08 -1.01 23.26
CA GLY A 31 10.25 -0.13 23.36
C GLY A 31 10.82 0.33 22.01
N HIS A 32 10.09 0.15 20.91
CA HIS A 32 10.53 0.57 19.58
C HIS A 32 10.54 2.10 19.45
N ARG A 33 11.43 2.64 18.61
CA ARG A 33 11.42 4.06 18.21
C ARG A 33 10.54 4.19 16.98
N VAL A 34 9.38 4.85 17.09
CA VAL A 34 8.40 4.95 16.01
C VAL A 34 8.29 6.39 15.52
N ARG A 35 8.27 6.57 14.19
CA ARG A 35 8.01 7.83 13.51
C ARG A 35 6.89 7.65 12.50
N ILE A 36 5.97 8.61 12.40
CA ILE A 36 4.94 8.70 11.35
C ILE A 36 5.35 9.77 10.35
N ALA A 37 5.41 9.40 9.06
CA ALA A 37 5.63 10.31 7.95
C ALA A 37 4.28 10.70 7.32
N SER A 38 3.80 11.90 7.62
CA SER A 38 2.44 12.37 7.28
C SER A 38 2.39 13.87 7.00
N HIS A 39 1.22 14.38 6.61
CA HIS A 39 1.01 15.76 6.20
C HIS A 39 1.16 16.71 7.41
N PRO A 40 1.73 17.92 7.24
CA PRO A 40 2.00 18.87 8.33
C PRO A 40 0.82 19.15 9.30
N PRO A 41 -0.45 19.24 8.87
CA PRO A 41 -1.58 19.47 9.79
C PRO A 41 -1.73 18.41 10.89
N TYR A 42 -1.18 17.21 10.71
CA TYR A 42 -1.25 16.14 11.70
C TYR A 42 -0.12 16.19 12.73
N ARG A 43 0.86 17.08 12.59
CA ARG A 43 2.01 17.20 13.48
C ARG A 43 1.59 17.25 14.96
N ALA A 44 0.75 18.21 15.31
CA ALA A 44 0.32 18.43 16.69
C ALA A 44 -0.34 17.18 17.29
N ALA A 45 -1.20 16.49 16.52
CA ALA A 45 -1.86 15.27 16.99
C ALA A 45 -0.88 14.10 17.18
N VAL A 46 0.13 13.97 16.31
CA VAL A 46 1.16 12.92 16.39
C VAL A 46 2.12 13.17 17.54
N GLU A 47 2.56 14.42 17.72
CA GLU A 47 3.47 14.81 18.80
C GLU A 47 2.78 14.76 20.17
N ALA A 48 1.52 15.19 20.28
CA ALA A 48 0.72 15.04 21.50
C ALA A 48 0.52 13.55 21.90
N ALA A 49 0.62 12.64 20.94
CA ALA A 49 0.60 11.20 21.18
C ALA A 49 1.94 10.62 21.65
N GLY A 50 3.02 11.42 21.67
CA GLY A 50 4.39 10.98 21.99
C GLY A 50 5.08 10.21 20.87
N VAL A 51 4.59 10.33 19.63
CA VAL A 51 5.12 9.66 18.44
C VAL A 51 5.96 10.63 17.62
N GLY A 52 7.08 10.18 17.05
CA GLY A 52 7.90 11.04 16.20
C GLY A 52 7.16 11.45 14.91
N PHE A 53 7.27 12.70 14.49
CA PHE A 53 6.65 13.19 13.25
C PHE A 53 7.68 13.49 12.16
N TYR A 54 7.33 13.23 10.91
CA TYR A 54 8.05 13.67 9.72
C TYR A 54 7.07 14.22 8.69
N GLY A 55 7.26 15.47 8.27
CA GLY A 55 6.36 16.14 7.35
C GLY A 55 6.51 15.63 5.91
N ILE A 56 5.39 15.35 5.24
CA ILE A 56 5.35 15.00 3.81
C ILE A 56 4.57 16.06 3.03
N GLY A 57 5.03 16.39 1.82
CA GLY A 57 4.36 17.35 0.94
C GLY A 57 4.16 18.75 1.55
N ARG A 58 3.57 19.66 0.78
CA ARG A 58 3.16 21.00 1.23
C ARG A 58 1.64 21.15 1.28
N THR A 59 0.94 20.42 0.42
CA THR A 59 -0.51 20.50 0.25
C THR A 59 -1.21 19.71 1.34
N ASP A 60 -2.25 20.28 1.96
CA ASP A 60 -3.10 19.54 2.91
C ASP A 60 -3.81 18.38 2.21
N ILE A 61 -3.85 17.22 2.87
CA ILE A 61 -4.59 16.06 2.40
C ILE A 61 -6.07 16.38 2.16
N LYS A 62 -6.65 17.30 2.95
CA LYS A 62 -8.03 17.76 2.74
C LYS A 62 -8.20 18.37 1.35
N THR A 63 -7.32 19.29 0.96
CA THR A 63 -7.32 19.90 -0.37
C THR A 63 -7.14 18.86 -1.47
N MET A 64 -6.25 17.87 -1.26
CA MET A 64 -6.09 16.76 -2.21
C MET A 64 -7.36 15.91 -2.37
N MET A 65 -8.10 15.69 -1.28
CA MET A 65 -9.37 14.95 -1.31
C MET A 65 -10.48 15.75 -1.99
N GLU A 66 -10.59 17.06 -1.72
CA GLU A 66 -11.58 17.95 -2.33
C GLU A 66 -11.42 18.03 -3.86
N ARG A 67 -10.18 17.95 -4.38
CA ARG A 67 -9.92 17.90 -5.83
C ARG A 67 -10.60 16.72 -6.54
N ARG A 68 -10.93 15.63 -5.82
CA ARG A 68 -11.66 14.49 -6.40
C ARG A 68 -13.12 14.83 -6.74
N LEU A 69 -13.63 15.92 -6.20
CA LEU A 69 -15.00 16.41 -6.39
C LEU A 69 -15.09 17.43 -7.54
N LEU A 70 -13.95 17.85 -8.08
CA LEU A 70 -13.92 18.80 -9.19
C LEU A 70 -14.42 18.19 -10.50
N PRO A 71 -15.06 18.99 -11.36
CA PRO A 71 -15.35 18.58 -12.73
C PRO A 71 -14.09 18.09 -13.46
N ARG A 72 -14.26 17.12 -14.36
CA ARG A 72 -13.14 16.47 -15.06
C ARG A 72 -12.20 17.46 -15.78
N LYS A 73 -12.73 18.56 -16.31
CA LYS A 73 -11.96 19.61 -16.99
C LYS A 73 -11.00 20.33 -16.03
N GLU A 74 -11.49 20.70 -14.84
CA GLU A 74 -10.70 21.37 -13.81
C GLU A 74 -9.68 20.42 -13.19
N LEU A 75 -10.07 19.16 -12.93
CA LEU A 75 -9.16 18.13 -12.46
C LEU A 75 -8.00 17.89 -13.44
N ASN A 76 -8.29 17.85 -14.75
CA ASN A 76 -7.28 17.68 -15.79
C ASN A 76 -6.26 18.85 -15.81
N ALA A 77 -6.72 20.08 -15.55
CA ALA A 77 -5.83 21.24 -15.46
C ALA A 77 -4.88 21.17 -14.25
N LEU A 78 -5.26 20.47 -13.18
CA LEU A 78 -4.42 20.27 -11.99
C LEU A 78 -3.44 19.10 -12.08
N VAL A 79 -3.49 18.28 -13.15
CA VAL A 79 -2.63 17.09 -13.29
C VAL A 79 -1.13 17.39 -13.12
N PRO A 80 -0.55 18.46 -13.70
CA PRO A 80 0.85 18.78 -13.49
C PRO A 80 1.18 19.08 -12.02
N VAL A 81 0.32 19.84 -11.35
CA VAL A 81 0.45 20.19 -9.92
C VAL A 81 0.38 18.93 -9.06
N ILE A 82 -0.60 18.07 -9.31
CA ILE A 82 -0.76 16.80 -8.59
C ILE A 82 0.49 15.92 -8.77
N ARG A 83 1.04 15.84 -9.99
CA ARG A 83 2.25 15.03 -10.24
C ARG A 83 3.46 15.55 -9.47
N GLU A 84 3.64 16.86 -9.40
CA GLU A 84 4.72 17.47 -8.63
C GLU A 84 4.55 17.23 -7.12
N GLU A 85 3.33 17.39 -6.60
CA GLU A 85 3.03 17.07 -5.19
C GLU A 85 3.34 15.60 -4.86
N PHE A 86 2.95 14.65 -5.73
CA PHE A 86 3.27 13.24 -5.54
C PHE A 86 4.76 12.93 -5.69
N ARG A 87 5.51 13.69 -6.49
CA ARG A 87 6.97 13.59 -6.60
C ARG A 87 7.63 14.03 -5.28
N GLU A 88 7.26 15.20 -4.77
CA GLU A 88 7.74 15.74 -3.49
C GLU A 88 7.40 14.78 -2.33
N MET A 89 6.17 14.24 -2.29
CA MET A 89 5.80 13.23 -1.30
C MET A 89 6.65 11.96 -1.42
N GLY A 90 6.96 11.52 -2.64
CA GLY A 90 7.86 10.39 -2.87
C GLY A 90 9.25 10.58 -2.30
N GLU A 91 9.86 11.73 -2.60
CA GLU A 91 11.15 12.14 -2.05
C GLU A 91 11.12 12.20 -0.52
N ARG A 92 10.06 12.78 0.07
CA ARG A 92 9.92 12.90 1.53
C ARG A 92 9.60 11.57 2.22
N TRP A 93 8.83 10.66 1.63
CA TRP A 93 8.64 9.32 2.18
C TRP A 93 9.94 8.53 2.20
N TRP A 94 10.79 8.67 1.16
CA TRP A 94 12.12 8.11 1.17
C TRP A 94 13.01 8.76 2.25
N GLY A 95 13.02 10.09 2.35
CA GLY A 95 13.72 10.82 3.41
C GLY A 95 13.26 10.46 4.83
N ALA A 96 12.00 10.10 5.02
CA ALA A 96 11.53 9.61 6.32
C ALA A 96 12.13 8.23 6.70
N CYS A 97 12.53 7.44 5.70
CA CYS A 97 13.17 6.13 5.90
C CYS A 97 14.68 6.24 6.16
N VAL A 98 15.33 7.26 5.60
CA VAL A 98 16.76 7.56 5.75
C VAL A 98 16.94 9.06 5.95
N ASP A 99 17.36 9.50 7.14
CA ASP A 99 17.59 10.93 7.47
C ASP A 99 18.75 11.55 6.64
N GLY A 100 18.57 11.66 5.33
CA GLY A 100 19.62 11.84 4.33
C GLY A 100 19.35 12.92 3.28
N PHE A 101 18.29 13.72 3.42
CA PHE A 101 18.12 14.93 2.61
C PHE A 101 17.95 16.11 3.54
N GLY A 102 18.82 17.11 3.41
CA GLY A 102 18.67 18.43 4.01
C GLY A 102 17.44 19.17 3.48
N PHE A 103 16.26 18.58 3.64
CA PHE A 103 15.04 19.35 3.75
C PHE A 103 15.12 19.98 5.12
N ASP A 104 15.46 21.27 5.08
CA ASP A 104 15.32 22.21 6.17
C ASP A 104 14.16 21.77 7.08
N HIS A 105 14.47 21.50 8.35
CA HIS A 105 13.50 21.73 9.39
C HIS A 105 13.23 23.23 9.27
N GLY A 106 12.25 23.60 8.44
CA GLY A 106 12.05 24.98 8.01
C GLY A 106 12.08 25.94 9.20
N GLU A 107 12.36 27.20 8.90
CA GLU A 107 12.53 28.33 9.84
C GLU A 107 11.41 28.48 10.91
N ASP A 108 10.35 27.68 10.86
CA ASP A 108 9.38 27.42 11.92
C ASP A 108 9.87 26.38 12.95
N GLY A 109 11.16 26.38 13.28
CA GLY A 109 11.83 25.52 14.26
C GLY A 109 11.39 25.71 15.72
N GLY A 110 10.12 26.04 15.96
CA GLY A 110 9.47 26.09 17.26
C GLY A 110 8.38 25.03 17.34
N GLY A 111 8.69 23.85 17.89
CA GLY A 111 7.72 22.77 18.06
C GLY A 111 8.12 21.82 19.19
N VAL A 112 7.80 22.27 20.40
CA VAL A 112 7.75 21.65 21.74
C VAL A 112 8.36 20.24 21.94
N ASP A 113 9.29 20.22 22.90
CA ASP A 113 9.95 19.08 23.51
C ASP A 113 9.00 17.96 23.96
N GLY A 114 9.12 16.83 23.27
CA GLY A 114 8.75 15.52 23.78
C GLY A 114 9.96 14.59 23.78
N GLY A 115 11.10 14.97 24.37
CA GLY A 115 12.20 14.05 24.73
C GLY A 115 12.90 13.24 23.63
N TRP A 116 12.56 13.41 22.35
CA TRP A 116 13.17 12.70 21.21
C TRP A 116 13.96 13.67 20.33
N GLU A 117 14.98 14.31 20.90
CA GLU A 117 15.90 15.19 20.18
C GLU A 117 16.70 14.45 19.09
N ARG A 118 16.82 15.07 17.90
CA ARG A 118 18.03 15.18 17.04
C ARG A 118 18.84 13.94 16.65
N GLY A 119 18.37 12.72 16.89
CA GLY A 119 19.12 11.52 16.55
C GLY A 119 18.90 11.05 15.11
N ALA A 120 19.99 10.71 14.40
CA ALA A 120 19.89 10.13 13.06
C ALA A 120 18.97 8.90 13.02
N PHE A 121 18.16 8.80 11.98
CA PHE A 121 17.17 7.75 11.79
C PHE A 121 17.39 7.00 10.47
N VAL A 122 17.50 5.67 10.58
CA VAL A 122 17.34 4.75 9.46
C VAL A 122 16.36 3.68 9.88
N ALA A 123 15.37 3.41 9.05
CA ALA A 123 14.33 2.43 9.34
C ALA A 123 14.88 1.00 9.35
N ASP A 124 14.58 0.27 10.43
CA ASP A 124 14.72 -1.19 10.54
C ASP A 124 13.41 -1.91 10.19
N LEU A 125 12.29 -1.19 10.10
CA LEU A 125 11.02 -1.70 9.62
C LEU A 125 10.30 -0.57 8.90
N VAL A 126 9.81 -0.86 7.69
CA VAL A 126 8.87 0.01 7.00
C VAL A 126 7.46 -0.51 7.27
N MET A 127 6.65 0.30 7.92
CA MET A 127 5.21 0.12 7.97
C MET A 127 4.56 1.13 7.04
N SER A 128 3.44 0.78 6.42
CA SER A 128 2.78 1.71 5.49
C SER A 128 1.29 1.52 5.41
N THR A 129 0.55 2.64 5.32
CA THR A 129 -0.77 2.59 4.71
C THR A 129 -0.61 2.27 3.21
N MET A 130 -1.56 1.57 2.61
CA MET A 130 -1.46 1.16 1.20
C MET A 130 -1.68 2.30 0.19
N HIS A 131 -1.86 3.54 0.65
CA HIS A 131 -2.00 4.73 -0.20
C HIS A 131 -0.67 5.36 -0.60
N VAL A 132 0.40 5.03 0.11
CA VAL A 132 1.76 5.36 -0.29
C VAL A 132 2.10 4.51 -1.53
N TYR A 133 2.93 5.03 -2.44
CA TYR A 133 3.31 4.29 -3.66
C TYR A 133 4.72 3.73 -3.65
N ASN A 134 5.61 4.24 -2.79
CA ASN A 134 7.03 3.87 -2.76
C ASN A 134 7.44 3.00 -1.57
N GLN A 135 6.51 2.48 -0.75
CA GLN A 135 6.82 1.63 0.40
C GLN A 135 7.53 0.32 0.01
N THR A 136 7.14 -0.31 -1.10
CA THR A 136 7.80 -1.52 -1.63
C THR A 136 9.22 -1.19 -2.07
N SER A 137 9.40 -0.07 -2.77
CA SER A 137 10.69 0.49 -3.15
C SER A 137 11.58 0.75 -1.94
N ALA A 138 11.03 1.38 -0.88
CA ALA A 138 11.80 1.78 0.29
C ALA A 138 12.31 0.55 1.06
N ALA A 139 11.43 -0.43 1.30
CA ALA A 139 11.79 -1.68 1.95
C ALA A 139 12.80 -2.50 1.13
N ALA A 140 12.60 -2.59 -0.19
CA ALA A 140 13.55 -3.23 -1.11
C ALA A 140 14.93 -2.58 -1.03
N ARG A 141 14.98 -1.25 -1.10
CA ARG A 141 16.23 -0.51 -1.10
C ARG A 141 16.98 -0.60 0.22
N LEU A 142 16.26 -0.58 1.34
CA LEU A 142 16.85 -0.71 2.68
C LEU A 142 17.23 -2.16 3.04
N GLY A 143 16.63 -3.14 2.37
CA GLY A 143 16.77 -4.55 2.71
C GLY A 143 16.16 -4.88 4.07
N VAL A 144 15.04 -4.24 4.43
CA VAL A 144 14.35 -4.39 5.73
C VAL A 144 12.92 -4.92 5.52
N PRO A 145 12.27 -5.47 6.56
CA PRO A 145 10.89 -5.92 6.46
C PRO A 145 9.92 -4.78 6.12
N LEU A 146 8.80 -5.17 5.50
CA LEU A 146 7.68 -4.31 5.13
C LEU A 146 6.41 -4.91 5.73
N HIS A 147 5.62 -4.11 6.44
CA HIS A 147 4.28 -4.48 6.88
C HIS A 147 3.27 -3.46 6.40
N LEU A 148 2.27 -3.90 5.65
CA LEU A 148 1.16 -3.06 5.22
C LEU A 148 0.04 -3.11 6.23
N PHE A 149 -0.69 -2.02 6.37
CA PHE A 149 -1.97 -2.05 7.04
C PHE A 149 -2.94 -1.09 6.36
N GLY A 150 -4.23 -1.31 6.54
CA GLY A 150 -5.22 -0.46 5.91
C GLY A 150 -6.62 -0.67 6.41
N MET A 151 -7.46 0.30 6.09
CA MET A 151 -8.85 0.37 6.50
C MET A 151 -9.78 0.10 5.33
N ASN A 152 -9.22 -0.22 4.14
CA ASN A 152 -9.95 -0.61 2.94
C ASN A 152 -9.21 -1.63 2.08
N PRO A 153 -9.93 -2.55 1.40
CA PRO A 153 -9.28 -3.58 0.60
C PRO A 153 -8.56 -2.92 -0.58
N ARG A 154 -7.25 -3.20 -0.68
CA ARG A 154 -6.35 -2.78 -1.78
C ARG A 154 -5.48 -3.92 -2.30
N ILE A 155 -5.70 -5.14 -1.82
CA ILE A 155 -5.10 -6.34 -2.39
C ILE A 155 -6.14 -7.03 -3.26
N PHE A 156 -5.74 -7.35 -4.49
CA PHE A 156 -6.55 -8.04 -5.48
C PHE A 156 -7.31 -9.24 -4.88
N SER A 157 -8.59 -9.34 -5.21
CA SER A 157 -9.44 -10.51 -4.94
C SER A 157 -10.44 -10.68 -6.08
N LYS A 158 -10.78 -11.93 -6.40
CA LYS A 158 -11.86 -12.30 -7.31
C LYS A 158 -13.22 -12.27 -6.60
N GLU A 159 -13.23 -12.31 -5.27
CA GLU A 159 -14.43 -12.31 -4.42
C GLU A 159 -14.91 -10.91 -4.09
N LEU A 160 -14.00 -9.93 -4.09
CA LEU A 160 -14.30 -8.53 -3.80
C LEU A 160 -13.90 -7.62 -4.97
N PRO A 161 -14.75 -6.63 -5.33
CA PRO A 161 -14.32 -5.59 -6.25
C PRO A 161 -13.30 -4.67 -5.57
N HIS A 162 -12.55 -3.94 -6.38
CA HIS A 162 -11.75 -2.84 -5.90
C HIS A 162 -12.67 -1.84 -5.18
N SER A 163 -12.32 -1.42 -3.96
CA SER A 163 -13.17 -0.60 -3.08
C SER A 163 -13.65 0.72 -3.70
N GLN A 164 -12.84 1.33 -4.58
CA GLN A 164 -13.18 2.56 -5.30
C GLN A 164 -14.01 2.36 -6.59
N ALA A 165 -14.26 1.12 -6.99
CA ALA A 165 -15.02 0.82 -8.21
C ALA A 165 -16.50 0.63 -7.90
N GLY A 166 -17.19 1.72 -7.53
CA GLY A 166 -18.63 1.69 -7.18
C GLY A 166 -19.52 1.07 -8.27
N TRP A 167 -19.13 1.17 -9.54
CA TRP A 167 -19.82 0.52 -10.66
C TRP A 167 -19.82 -1.01 -10.59
N ALA A 168 -18.80 -1.62 -9.97
CA ALA A 168 -18.68 -3.07 -9.85
C ALA A 168 -19.60 -3.64 -8.76
N LEU A 169 -20.11 -2.79 -7.85
CA LEU A 169 -21.10 -3.17 -6.84
C LEU A 169 -22.48 -3.45 -7.45
N LYS A 170 -22.80 -2.83 -8.60
CA LYS A 170 -24.08 -3.02 -9.30
C LYS A 170 -24.08 -4.35 -10.08
N GLY A 171 -24.88 -5.31 -9.62
CA GLY A 171 -24.95 -6.66 -10.20
C GLY A 171 -23.62 -7.40 -10.04
N PRO A 172 -23.27 -7.78 -8.80
CA PRO A 172 -21.94 -8.29 -8.45
C PRO A 172 -21.64 -9.62 -9.17
N SER A 173 -20.42 -9.75 -9.67
CA SER A 173 -19.94 -10.99 -10.28
C SER A 173 -18.42 -11.07 -10.20
N ARG A 174 -17.88 -12.29 -10.21
CA ARG A 174 -16.42 -12.52 -10.13
C ARG A 174 -15.64 -11.81 -11.24
N TRP A 175 -16.18 -11.73 -12.46
CA TRP A 175 -15.49 -11.07 -13.56
C TRP A 175 -15.47 -9.55 -13.40
N LYS A 176 -16.56 -8.93 -12.90
CA LYS A 176 -16.60 -7.50 -12.60
C LYS A 176 -15.62 -7.15 -11.50
N ASN A 177 -15.50 -8.00 -10.47
CA ASN A 177 -14.52 -7.82 -9.41
C ASN A 177 -13.11 -7.78 -9.99
N VAL A 178 -12.74 -8.79 -10.79
CA VAL A 178 -11.42 -8.82 -11.44
C VAL A 178 -11.18 -7.60 -12.32
N LEU A 179 -12.16 -7.23 -13.16
CA LEU A 179 -12.05 -6.07 -14.05
C LEU A 179 -11.89 -4.76 -13.26
N SER A 180 -12.55 -4.65 -12.11
CA SER A 180 -12.48 -3.46 -11.28
C SER A 180 -11.08 -3.17 -10.74
N TRP A 181 -10.33 -4.22 -10.35
CA TRP A 181 -8.92 -4.10 -9.95
C TRP A 181 -8.06 -3.65 -11.12
N TRP A 182 -8.18 -4.31 -12.26
CA TRP A 182 -7.42 -3.97 -13.46
C TRP A 182 -7.64 -2.53 -13.90
N VAL A 183 -8.90 -2.08 -13.97
CA VAL A 183 -9.24 -0.71 -14.38
C VAL A 183 -8.66 0.29 -13.38
N GLN A 184 -8.86 0.08 -12.07
CA GLN A 184 -8.46 1.07 -11.07
C GLN A 184 -6.95 1.19 -10.92
N ASP A 185 -6.23 0.07 -10.89
CA ASP A 185 -4.76 0.08 -10.77
C ASP A 185 -4.11 0.59 -12.05
N PHE A 186 -4.63 0.24 -13.22
CA PHE A 186 -4.13 0.76 -14.49
C PHE A 186 -4.32 2.27 -14.59
N MET A 187 -5.49 2.80 -14.19
CA MET A 187 -5.75 4.23 -14.15
C MET A 187 -4.78 4.97 -13.22
N PHE A 188 -4.56 4.44 -12.01
CA PHE A 188 -3.62 5.03 -11.07
C PHE A 188 -2.19 5.03 -11.63
N LEU A 189 -1.76 3.89 -12.15
CA LEU A 189 -0.42 3.75 -12.69
C LEU A 189 -0.20 4.66 -13.89
N GLU A 190 -1.10 4.69 -14.87
CA GLU A 190 -0.90 5.54 -16.05
C GLU A 190 -0.80 7.03 -15.67
N ALA A 191 -1.53 7.47 -14.64
CA ALA A 191 -1.40 8.81 -14.11
C ALA A 191 -0.05 9.06 -13.42
N MET A 192 0.45 8.08 -12.66
CA MET A 192 1.58 8.26 -11.73
C MET A 192 2.91 7.64 -12.19
N LYS A 193 2.94 6.84 -13.26
CA LYS A 193 4.10 6.00 -13.64
C LYS A 193 5.40 6.79 -13.80
N SER A 194 5.33 8.00 -14.37
CA SER A 194 6.55 8.81 -14.53
C SER A 194 7.07 9.29 -13.18
N VAL A 195 6.18 9.67 -12.27
CA VAL A 195 6.53 10.17 -10.94
C VAL A 195 7.12 9.04 -10.10
N ILE A 196 6.45 7.88 -10.09
CA ILE A 196 6.91 6.67 -9.42
C ILE A 196 8.31 6.29 -9.92
N ASN A 197 8.51 6.27 -11.24
CA ASN A 197 9.79 5.85 -11.82
C ASN A 197 10.88 6.90 -11.69
N ASP A 198 10.54 8.18 -11.72
CA ASP A 198 11.47 9.26 -11.46
C ASP A 198 12.01 9.19 -10.03
N VAL A 199 11.14 9.04 -9.02
CA VAL A 199 11.58 8.83 -7.63
C VAL A 199 12.37 7.53 -7.48
N ARG A 200 11.88 6.41 -8.04
CA ARG A 200 12.60 5.13 -7.96
C ARG A 200 14.00 5.19 -8.56
N VAL A 201 14.16 5.78 -9.74
CA VAL A 201 15.45 5.80 -10.47
C VAL A 201 16.36 6.93 -10.00
N ASN A 202 15.84 8.15 -9.87
CA ASN A 202 16.69 9.32 -9.65
C ASN A 202 16.92 9.61 -8.15
N VAL A 203 16.01 9.18 -7.27
CA VAL A 203 16.11 9.42 -5.82
C VAL A 203 16.56 8.16 -5.08
N MET A 204 15.98 7.01 -5.43
CA MET A 204 16.22 5.74 -4.75
C MET A 204 17.18 4.82 -5.51
N GLY A 205 17.60 5.21 -6.72
CA GLY A 205 18.39 4.43 -7.69
C GLY A 205 18.08 2.94 -7.79
N LEU A 206 16.78 2.64 -7.71
CA LEU A 206 16.21 1.36 -8.07
C LEU A 206 15.89 1.34 -9.56
N GLU A 207 15.61 0.15 -10.06
CA GLU A 207 15.11 -0.01 -11.42
C GLU A 207 13.69 0.55 -11.56
N SER A 208 13.36 1.00 -12.78
CA SER A 208 12.02 1.47 -13.11
C SER A 208 10.99 0.35 -12.96
N MET A 209 9.84 0.70 -12.38
CA MET A 209 8.73 -0.20 -12.18
C MET A 209 7.89 -0.31 -13.46
N SER A 210 7.62 -1.53 -13.88
CA SER A 210 6.68 -1.81 -14.96
C SER A 210 5.24 -1.96 -14.44
N PRO A 211 4.22 -1.69 -15.28
CA PRO A 211 2.82 -1.99 -15.01
C PRO A 211 2.50 -3.37 -14.47
N ALA A 212 3.05 -4.42 -15.06
CA ALA A 212 2.79 -5.76 -14.57
C ALA A 212 3.39 -5.99 -13.18
N TRP A 213 4.52 -5.33 -12.88
CA TRP A 213 5.09 -5.34 -11.54
C TRP A 213 4.18 -4.61 -10.56
N TRP A 214 3.73 -3.39 -10.89
CA TRP A 214 2.81 -2.60 -10.07
C TRP A 214 1.56 -3.39 -9.67
N LEU A 215 0.90 -4.01 -10.65
CA LEU A 215 -0.34 -4.78 -10.46
C LEU A 215 -0.18 -6.01 -9.56
N SER A 216 1.04 -6.50 -9.35
CA SER A 216 1.27 -7.74 -8.62
C SER A 216 2.32 -7.61 -7.50
N GLN A 217 2.81 -6.40 -7.21
CA GLN A 217 3.93 -6.16 -6.31
C GLN A 217 3.74 -6.79 -4.93
N TYR A 218 2.57 -6.60 -4.31
CA TYR A 218 2.29 -7.12 -2.97
C TYR A 218 2.28 -8.65 -2.94
N ASN A 219 1.68 -9.27 -3.96
CA ASN A 219 1.63 -10.72 -4.10
C ASN A 219 2.99 -11.33 -4.48
N ARG A 220 3.77 -10.65 -5.34
CA ARG A 220 5.11 -11.10 -5.77
C ARG A 220 6.13 -11.02 -4.64
N MET A 221 6.08 -9.94 -3.88
CA MET A 221 6.94 -9.76 -2.72
C MET A 221 6.44 -10.57 -1.53
N ASN A 222 5.20 -11.06 -1.52
CA ASN A 222 4.57 -11.72 -0.37
C ASN A 222 4.55 -10.82 0.87
N VAL A 223 4.16 -9.54 0.67
CA VAL A 223 4.18 -8.53 1.73
C VAL A 223 3.06 -8.81 2.74
N PRO A 224 3.39 -8.96 4.04
CA PRO A 224 2.39 -9.07 5.09
C PRO A 224 1.46 -7.84 5.13
N CYS A 225 0.16 -8.06 5.32
CA CYS A 225 -0.83 -7.00 5.37
C CYS A 225 -1.87 -7.26 6.46
N THR A 226 -2.11 -6.26 7.32
CA THR A 226 -3.17 -6.33 8.34
C THR A 226 -4.28 -5.31 8.08
N TYR A 227 -5.50 -5.81 7.90
CA TYR A 227 -6.68 -5.00 7.69
C TYR A 227 -7.42 -4.69 8.98
N LEU A 228 -7.69 -3.40 9.22
CA LEU A 228 -8.25 -2.89 10.47
C LEU A 228 -9.76 -2.64 10.35
N TRP A 229 -10.48 -3.72 9.99
CA TRP A 229 -11.94 -3.79 10.05
C TRP A 229 -12.41 -5.08 10.69
N SER A 230 -13.65 -5.10 11.19
CA SER A 230 -14.25 -6.30 11.76
C SER A 230 -14.42 -7.40 10.69
N PRO A 231 -13.95 -8.64 10.93
CA PRO A 231 -14.22 -9.77 10.04
C PRO A 231 -15.71 -10.11 9.93
N ARG A 232 -16.56 -9.59 10.84
CA ARG A 232 -18.02 -9.69 10.74
C ARG A 232 -18.61 -8.72 9.71
N LEU A 233 -17.97 -7.56 9.51
CA LEU A 233 -18.38 -6.61 8.47
C LEU A 233 -17.94 -7.08 7.08
N LEU A 234 -16.70 -7.54 7.00
CA LEU A 234 -16.10 -8.05 5.78
C LEU A 234 -15.14 -9.19 6.12
N PRO A 235 -15.55 -10.46 5.90
CA PRO A 235 -14.67 -11.59 6.16
C PRO A 235 -13.48 -11.58 5.21
N LYS A 236 -12.38 -12.21 5.64
CA LYS A 236 -11.22 -12.46 4.79
C LYS A 236 -11.65 -13.27 3.55
N PRO A 237 -11.46 -12.76 2.33
CA PRO A 237 -11.66 -13.52 1.09
C PRO A 237 -10.88 -14.83 1.09
N SER A 238 -11.46 -15.88 0.52
CA SER A 238 -10.81 -17.20 0.49
C SER A 238 -9.61 -17.27 -0.45
N ASP A 239 -9.48 -16.30 -1.36
CA ASP A 239 -8.37 -16.19 -2.31
C ASP A 239 -7.22 -15.30 -1.85
N TRP A 240 -7.29 -14.74 -0.64
CA TRP A 240 -6.17 -14.07 0.00
C TRP A 240 -5.22 -15.06 0.68
N ALA A 241 -3.92 -14.78 0.57
CA ALA A 241 -2.87 -15.60 1.18
C ALA A 241 -2.85 -15.47 2.72
N ASP A 242 -2.13 -16.38 3.37
CA ASP A 242 -2.05 -16.47 4.85
C ASP A 242 -1.36 -15.27 5.50
N ASN A 243 -0.54 -14.54 4.75
CA ASN A 243 0.12 -13.32 5.19
C ASN A 243 -0.78 -12.07 5.16
N ILE A 244 -2.07 -12.23 4.84
CA ILE A 244 -3.07 -11.15 4.85
C ILE A 244 -4.08 -11.44 5.96
N ASP A 245 -4.16 -10.56 6.94
CA ASP A 245 -5.00 -10.72 8.12
C ASP A 245 -6.12 -9.66 8.15
N VAL A 246 -7.26 -10.01 8.73
CA VAL A 246 -8.34 -9.08 9.08
C VAL A 246 -8.44 -9.04 10.60
N ALA A 247 -7.90 -7.98 11.19
CA ALA A 247 -7.58 -7.90 12.61
C ALA A 247 -8.75 -7.49 13.52
N GLY A 248 -9.75 -6.81 12.98
CA GLY A 248 -10.75 -6.10 13.78
C GLY A 248 -10.61 -4.59 13.64
N PHE A 249 -11.62 -3.86 14.13
CA PHE A 249 -11.57 -2.40 14.15
C PHE A 249 -10.62 -1.88 15.23
N VAL A 250 -10.12 -0.67 15.01
CA VAL A 250 -9.46 0.14 16.04
C VAL A 250 -10.44 1.19 16.51
N PHE A 251 -10.66 1.25 17.82
CA PHE A 251 -11.61 2.19 18.41
C PHE A 251 -10.89 3.19 19.30
N GLU A 252 -11.32 4.44 19.21
CA GLU A 252 -10.94 5.45 20.20
C GLU A 252 -11.87 5.35 21.41
N ASP A 253 -11.26 5.39 22.60
CA ASP A 253 -11.98 5.62 23.83
C ASP A 253 -12.33 7.09 23.98
N VAL A 254 -13.28 7.38 24.87
CA VAL A 254 -13.59 8.76 25.24
C VAL A 254 -12.39 9.33 26.00
N PRO A 255 -11.81 10.47 25.58
CA PRO A 255 -10.73 11.11 26.31
C PRO A 255 -11.16 11.39 27.76
N SER A 256 -10.29 11.13 28.73
CA SER A 256 -10.57 11.31 30.17
C SER A 256 -10.99 12.74 30.53
N GLU A 257 -10.43 13.71 29.81
CA GLU A 257 -10.64 15.14 29.96
C GLU A 257 -11.82 15.68 29.15
N TYR A 258 -12.49 14.83 28.35
CA TYR A 258 -13.62 15.28 27.53
C TYR A 258 -14.81 15.66 28.40
N THR A 259 -15.19 16.94 28.33
CA THR A 259 -16.41 17.47 28.95
C THR A 259 -17.37 17.92 27.84
N PRO A 260 -18.59 17.36 27.74
CA PRO A 260 -19.57 17.80 26.74
C PRO A 260 -20.04 19.23 27.05
N SER A 261 -20.39 20.00 26.02
CA SER A 261 -20.92 21.36 26.24
C SER A 261 -22.30 21.30 26.89
N THR A 262 -22.61 22.28 27.74
CA THR A 262 -23.89 22.39 28.43
C THR A 262 -25.06 22.45 27.43
N GLU A 263 -24.87 23.10 26.30
CA GLU A 263 -25.87 23.25 25.25
C GLU A 263 -26.15 21.91 24.56
N LEU A 264 -25.11 21.09 24.32
CA LEU A 264 -25.29 19.76 23.75
C LEU A 264 -26.06 18.87 24.71
N VAL A 265 -25.71 18.87 26.00
CA VAL A 265 -26.42 18.08 27.02
C VAL A 265 -27.87 18.53 27.14
N ALA A 266 -28.12 19.84 27.28
CA ALA A 266 -29.46 20.40 27.36
C ALA A 266 -30.30 20.07 26.12
N PHE A 267 -29.69 20.10 24.92
CA PHE A 267 -30.36 19.63 23.72
C PHE A 267 -30.72 18.15 23.88
N LEU A 268 -29.76 17.25 24.14
CA LEU A 268 -30.02 15.81 24.24
C LEU A 268 -31.18 15.48 25.21
N GLU A 269 -31.26 16.19 26.34
CA GLU A 269 -32.24 15.95 27.41
C GLU A 269 -33.61 16.61 27.19
N ALA A 270 -33.72 17.60 26.29
CA ALA A 270 -34.96 18.39 26.12
C ALA A 270 -36.17 17.58 25.65
N ASP A 271 -35.96 16.50 24.89
CA ASP A 271 -37.02 15.65 24.34
C ASP A 271 -36.51 14.22 24.10
N PRO A 272 -36.51 13.36 25.13
CA PRO A 272 -35.96 12.01 25.04
C PRO A 272 -36.84 11.04 24.22
N GLU A 273 -38.12 11.36 24.00
CA GLU A 273 -39.07 10.49 23.30
C GLU A 273 -38.93 10.58 21.78
N THR A 274 -38.64 11.77 21.26
CA THR A 274 -38.44 11.95 19.82
C THR A 274 -37.10 11.34 19.36
N PRO A 275 -37.08 10.49 18.32
CA PRO A 275 -35.85 9.86 17.84
C PRO A 275 -34.79 10.90 17.45
N LEU A 276 -33.60 10.75 18.04
CA LEU A 276 -32.45 11.57 17.73
C LEU A 276 -31.52 10.89 16.72
N VAL A 277 -31.15 11.57 15.64
CA VAL A 277 -30.26 11.02 14.60
C VAL A 277 -28.98 11.85 14.51
N TYR A 278 -27.82 11.19 14.45
CA TYR A 278 -26.57 11.89 14.10
C TYR A 278 -26.42 11.99 12.59
N ILE A 279 -26.03 13.15 12.08
CA ILE A 279 -25.77 13.39 10.66
C ILE A 279 -24.35 13.99 10.51
N GLY A 280 -23.46 13.27 9.82
CA GLY A 280 -22.07 13.70 9.66
C GLY A 280 -21.39 13.19 8.38
N PHE A 281 -21.06 14.10 7.48
CA PHE A 281 -20.41 13.78 6.20
C PHE A 281 -18.91 14.08 6.15
N GLY A 282 -18.27 14.33 7.30
CA GLY A 282 -16.86 14.76 7.36
C GLY A 282 -16.71 16.23 6.92
N SER A 283 -15.52 16.62 6.45
CA SER A 283 -15.19 18.00 6.03
C SER A 283 -14.94 18.09 4.51
N MET A 284 -15.91 17.74 3.65
CA MET A 284 -15.71 17.55 2.19
C MET A 284 -16.45 18.56 1.30
N SER A 285 -15.90 19.73 0.96
CA SER A 285 -16.63 20.73 0.14
C SER A 285 -17.12 20.21 -1.24
N PHE A 286 -18.39 20.40 -1.61
CA PHE A 286 -18.95 20.02 -2.93
C PHE A 286 -19.89 21.08 -3.51
N ALA A 287 -20.09 21.06 -4.83
CA ALA A 287 -21.02 21.98 -5.50
C ALA A 287 -22.47 21.75 -5.04
N ASN A 288 -23.23 22.81 -4.76
CA ASN A 288 -24.62 22.79 -4.27
C ASN A 288 -24.81 22.25 -2.84
N ALA A 289 -23.78 22.32 -1.99
CA ALA A 289 -23.88 21.89 -0.61
C ALA A 289 -25.05 22.56 0.14
N GLN A 290 -25.31 23.85 -0.13
CA GLN A 290 -26.43 24.58 0.47
C GLN A 290 -27.78 23.89 0.22
N ASP A 291 -28.14 23.66 -1.04
CA ASP A 291 -29.42 23.05 -1.44
C ASP A 291 -29.59 21.65 -0.83
N VAL A 292 -28.52 20.87 -0.79
CA VAL A 292 -28.52 19.53 -0.18
C VAL A 292 -28.82 19.60 1.31
N PHE A 293 -28.16 20.51 2.04
CA PHE A 293 -28.39 20.66 3.49
C PHE A 293 -29.76 21.23 3.81
N GLU A 294 -30.26 22.19 3.02
CA GLU A 294 -31.62 22.69 3.15
C GLU A 294 -32.65 21.56 2.96
N GLY A 295 -32.43 20.68 1.98
CA GLY A 295 -33.24 19.48 1.78
C GLY A 295 -33.17 18.52 2.96
N ILE A 296 -31.98 18.29 3.54
CA ILE A 296 -31.80 17.45 4.73
C ILE A 296 -32.55 18.03 5.94
N PHE A 297 -32.41 19.33 6.20
CA PHE A 297 -33.10 19.98 7.33
C PHE A 297 -34.62 19.98 7.14
N GLU A 298 -35.10 20.20 5.92
CA GLU A 298 -36.52 20.09 5.60
C GLU A 298 -37.04 18.67 5.85
N ALA A 299 -36.29 17.64 5.43
CA ALA A 299 -36.65 16.24 5.64
C ALA A 299 -36.69 15.86 7.13
N VAL A 300 -35.69 16.28 7.92
CA VAL A 300 -35.64 16.07 9.38
C VAL A 300 -36.89 16.69 10.03
N ARG A 301 -37.21 17.95 9.68
CA ARG A 301 -38.39 18.66 10.17
C ARG A 301 -39.69 17.96 9.78
N ARG A 302 -39.85 17.59 8.51
CA ARG A 302 -41.06 16.95 7.98
C ARG A 302 -41.29 15.56 8.55
N PHE A 303 -40.23 14.78 8.71
CA PHE A 303 -40.29 13.44 9.26
C PHE A 303 -40.53 13.44 10.78
N GLY A 304 -40.23 14.57 11.46
CA GLY A 304 -40.49 14.75 12.89
C GLY A 304 -39.43 14.08 13.76
N VAL A 305 -38.16 14.16 13.37
CA VAL A 305 -37.02 13.65 14.16
C VAL A 305 -36.11 14.78 14.60
N ARG A 306 -35.34 14.54 15.65
CA ARG A 306 -34.30 15.46 16.12
C ARG A 306 -32.97 15.08 15.51
N ALA A 307 -32.07 16.04 15.29
CA ALA A 307 -30.77 15.77 14.69
C ALA A 307 -29.60 16.48 15.39
N VAL A 308 -28.48 15.76 15.52
CA VAL A 308 -27.16 16.36 15.80
C VAL A 308 -26.35 16.34 14.52
N VAL A 309 -25.92 17.51 14.04
CA VAL A 309 -25.26 17.69 12.74
C VAL A 309 -23.83 18.17 12.95
N GLY A 310 -22.83 17.41 12.49
CA GLY A 310 -21.41 17.78 12.66
C GLY A 310 -21.00 19.05 11.89
N LYS A 311 -20.24 19.94 12.54
CA LYS A 311 -19.82 21.30 12.10
C LYS A 311 -18.86 21.34 10.91
N GLY A 312 -18.63 20.24 10.18
CA GLY A 312 -17.82 20.24 8.96
C GLY A 312 -18.28 21.22 7.86
N TRP A 313 -19.38 21.96 8.09
CA TRP A 313 -20.17 22.71 7.11
C TRP A 313 -20.82 23.98 7.69
N SER A 314 -20.36 24.48 8.86
CA SER A 314 -21.05 25.58 9.59
C SER A 314 -21.26 26.87 8.82
N ASN A 315 -20.48 27.12 7.77
CA ASN A 315 -20.65 28.34 6.96
C ASN A 315 -22.01 28.33 6.23
N LEU A 316 -22.54 27.15 5.87
CA LEU A 316 -23.87 26.99 5.26
C LEU A 316 -25.01 27.13 6.27
N VAL A 317 -24.73 26.90 7.56
CA VAL A 317 -25.73 27.04 8.61
C VAL A 317 -25.86 28.50 9.03
N LYS A 318 -24.75 29.25 9.12
CA LYS A 318 -24.79 30.68 9.50
C LYS A 318 -25.66 31.54 8.57
N GLU A 319 -25.72 31.22 7.28
CA GLU A 319 -26.56 31.96 6.32
C GLU A 319 -28.05 31.55 6.37
N ASN A 320 -28.35 30.34 6.84
CA ASN A 320 -29.72 29.78 6.90
C ASN A 320 -30.41 29.91 8.27
N VAL A 321 -29.65 30.19 9.35
CA VAL A 321 -30.16 30.38 10.73
C VAL A 321 -31.18 31.50 10.85
N GLY A 322 -31.20 32.47 9.94
CA GLY A 322 -32.12 33.62 10.01
C GLY A 322 -33.56 33.38 9.54
N ARG A 323 -33.93 32.20 9.00
CA ARG A 323 -35.20 32.05 8.24
C ARG A 323 -36.14 30.92 8.66
N ARG A 324 -35.79 30.00 9.57
CA ARG A 324 -36.64 28.83 9.95
C ARG A 324 -36.45 28.40 11.42
N ASP A 325 -37.48 27.77 12.01
CA ASP A 325 -37.39 27.10 13.31
C ASP A 325 -36.41 25.93 13.24
N MET A 326 -35.34 25.99 14.02
CA MET A 326 -34.25 25.00 14.08
C MET A 326 -34.17 24.32 15.46
N SER A 327 -35.21 24.41 16.29
CA SER A 327 -35.25 23.84 17.65
C SER A 327 -34.96 22.33 17.71
N HIS A 328 -35.17 21.61 16.62
CA HIS A 328 -34.95 20.16 16.47
C HIS A 328 -33.56 19.79 15.93
N ILE A 329 -32.69 20.77 15.63
CA ILE A 329 -31.34 20.56 15.08
C ILE A 329 -30.29 21.20 15.98
N PHE A 330 -29.29 20.42 16.37
CA PHE A 330 -28.10 20.90 17.08
C PHE A 330 -26.86 20.81 16.18
N ILE A 331 -26.15 21.92 16.01
CA ILE A 331 -24.89 21.95 15.26
C ILE A 331 -23.74 21.62 16.21
N LEU A 332 -23.12 20.48 15.99
CA LEU A 332 -22.07 19.94 16.82
C LEU A 332 -20.70 20.33 16.30
N ASP A 333 -19.97 21.13 17.06
CA ASP A 333 -18.57 21.47 16.79
C ASP A 333 -17.66 20.24 16.75
N GLU A 334 -17.42 19.63 17.90
CA GLU A 334 -16.68 18.37 18.01
C GLU A 334 -17.18 17.61 19.24
N ALA A 335 -17.37 16.30 19.10
CA ALA A 335 -17.54 15.37 20.20
C ALA A 335 -16.99 14.00 19.82
N PRO A 336 -16.37 13.26 20.76
CA PRO A 336 -15.99 11.88 20.55
C PRO A 336 -17.22 11.05 20.14
N HIS A 337 -17.14 10.38 18.98
CA HIS A 337 -18.23 9.50 18.52
C HIS A 337 -18.51 8.37 19.50
N ALA A 338 -17.49 7.88 20.21
CA ALA A 338 -17.65 6.90 21.29
C ALA A 338 -18.57 7.38 22.43
N TRP A 339 -18.62 8.70 22.67
CA TRP A 339 -19.52 9.30 23.65
C TRP A 339 -20.89 9.60 23.02
N LEU A 340 -20.94 10.18 21.83
CA LEU A 340 -22.20 10.63 21.24
C LEU A 340 -23.06 9.49 20.70
N PHE A 341 -22.48 8.50 20.02
CA PHE A 341 -23.25 7.49 19.28
C PHE A 341 -24.11 6.58 20.15
N PRO A 342 -23.70 6.19 21.38
CA PRO A 342 -24.61 5.48 22.29
C PRO A 342 -25.89 6.24 22.62
N ARG A 343 -25.90 7.58 22.48
CA ARG A 343 -27.01 8.49 22.84
C ARG A 343 -27.93 8.86 21.67
N VAL A 344 -27.63 8.41 20.45
CA VAL A 344 -28.50 8.62 19.29
C VAL A 344 -29.26 7.35 18.94
N ARG A 345 -30.36 7.47 18.20
CA ARG A 345 -31.16 6.35 17.69
C ARG A 345 -30.56 5.75 16.41
N ALA A 346 -29.98 6.57 15.55
CA ALA A 346 -29.37 6.14 14.29
C ALA A 346 -28.26 7.10 13.84
N VAL A 347 -27.44 6.64 12.90
CA VAL A 347 -26.33 7.40 12.32
C VAL A 347 -26.51 7.52 10.81
N VAL A 348 -26.40 8.74 10.29
CA VAL A 348 -26.27 9.02 8.86
C VAL A 348 -24.86 9.56 8.64
N CYS A 349 -24.08 8.87 7.81
CA CYS A 349 -22.70 9.28 7.57
C CYS A 349 -22.29 9.08 6.11
N HIS A 350 -21.13 9.62 5.75
CA HIS A 350 -20.57 9.45 4.41
C HIS A 350 -19.98 8.05 4.15
N GLY A 351 -19.89 7.18 5.16
CA GLY A 351 -19.27 5.84 4.99
C GLY A 351 -17.76 5.81 5.21
N GLY A 352 -17.19 6.78 5.92
CA GLY A 352 -15.80 6.72 6.38
C GLY A 352 -15.61 5.59 7.40
N SER A 353 -14.53 4.82 7.24
CA SER A 353 -14.26 3.59 8.01
C SER A 353 -14.39 3.77 9.52
N GLY A 354 -13.78 4.80 10.11
CA GLY A 354 -13.84 5.06 11.56
C GLY A 354 -15.24 5.40 12.08
N THR A 355 -15.97 6.27 11.37
CA THR A 355 -17.34 6.66 11.75
C THR A 355 -18.30 5.49 11.63
N THR A 356 -18.21 4.74 10.52
CA THR A 356 -19.02 3.52 10.32
C THR A 356 -18.70 2.47 11.39
N ALA A 357 -17.42 2.25 11.69
CA ALA A 357 -16.99 1.33 12.75
C ALA A 357 -17.60 1.70 14.10
N MET A 358 -17.50 2.98 14.50
CA MET A 358 -18.02 3.43 15.80
C MET A 358 -19.54 3.34 15.89
N ALA A 359 -20.25 3.64 14.79
CA ALA A 359 -21.71 3.51 14.74
C ALA A 359 -22.15 2.05 14.93
N LEU A 360 -21.48 1.12 14.24
CA LEU A 360 -21.73 -0.30 14.37
C LEU A 360 -21.35 -0.84 15.76
N ARG A 361 -20.22 -0.43 16.34
CA ARG A 361 -19.84 -0.78 17.74
C ARG A 361 -20.86 -0.28 18.76
N SER A 362 -21.49 0.86 18.49
CA SER A 362 -22.51 1.46 19.35
C SER A 362 -23.90 0.85 19.16
N GLY A 363 -24.06 -0.14 18.27
CA GLY A 363 -25.36 -0.78 17.98
C GLY A 363 -26.33 0.16 17.27
N ARG A 364 -25.82 1.18 16.55
CA ARG A 364 -26.66 2.15 15.87
C ARG A 364 -26.86 1.75 14.40
N PRO A 365 -28.11 1.64 13.93
CA PRO A 365 -28.36 1.47 12.52
C PRO A 365 -27.75 2.64 11.74
N THR A 366 -27.12 2.35 10.61
CA THR A 366 -26.28 3.31 9.90
C THR A 366 -26.70 3.44 8.43
N LEU A 367 -27.14 4.64 8.01
CA LEU A 367 -27.32 4.99 6.61
C LEU A 367 -26.03 5.59 6.07
N VAL A 368 -25.48 4.99 5.02
CA VAL A 368 -24.31 5.51 4.31
C VAL A 368 -24.78 6.30 3.09
N VAL A 369 -24.41 7.59 3.05
CA VAL A 369 -24.63 8.50 1.91
C VAL A 369 -23.26 8.82 1.31
N PRO A 370 -22.79 8.05 0.32
CA PRO A 370 -21.43 8.17 -0.18
C PRO A 370 -21.22 9.50 -0.91
N VAL A 371 -20.03 10.05 -0.75
CA VAL A 371 -19.53 11.20 -1.50
C VAL A 371 -18.56 10.73 -2.58
N ALA A 372 -17.51 10.00 -2.20
CA ALA A 372 -16.48 9.53 -3.13
C ALA A 372 -15.66 8.35 -2.58
N GLY A 373 -14.81 7.76 -3.43
CA GLY A 373 -13.83 6.77 -3.01
C GLY A 373 -14.45 5.41 -2.65
N ASP A 374 -14.07 4.88 -1.49
CA ASP A 374 -14.47 3.57 -0.97
C ASP A 374 -15.78 3.59 -0.16
N GLN A 375 -16.37 4.75 0.02
CA GLN A 375 -17.61 4.95 0.77
C GLN A 375 -18.79 4.12 0.24
N PRO A 376 -19.04 4.00 -1.09
CA PRO A 376 -20.10 3.11 -1.60
C PRO A 376 -19.85 1.64 -1.25
N PHE A 377 -18.59 1.21 -1.24
CA PHE A 377 -18.22 -0.16 -0.86
C PHE A 377 -18.60 -0.42 0.59
N TRP A 378 -18.26 0.49 1.51
CA TRP A 378 -18.65 0.36 2.92
C TRP A 378 -20.15 0.42 3.15
N GLY A 379 -20.86 1.31 2.44
CA GLY A 379 -22.33 1.32 2.45
C GLY A 379 -22.92 -0.04 2.05
N SER A 380 -22.38 -0.67 1.01
CA SER A 380 -22.80 -2.02 0.61
C SER A 380 -22.53 -3.08 1.69
N ARG A 381 -21.45 -2.94 2.46
CA ARG A 381 -21.12 -3.88 3.55
C ARG A 381 -22.06 -3.72 4.73
N VAL A 382 -22.34 -2.47 5.14
CA VAL A 382 -23.32 -2.16 6.19
C VAL A 382 -24.70 -2.73 5.83
N HIS A 383 -25.11 -2.57 4.58
CA HIS A 383 -26.36 -3.15 4.08
C HIS A 383 -26.33 -4.69 4.08
N ALA A 384 -25.24 -5.30 3.61
CA ALA A 384 -25.10 -6.76 3.54
C ALA A 384 -25.19 -7.44 4.92
N VAL A 385 -24.75 -6.78 5.99
CA VAL A 385 -24.89 -7.29 7.37
C VAL A 385 -26.22 -6.87 8.04
N GLY A 386 -27.12 -6.23 7.29
CA GLY A 386 -28.43 -5.80 7.77
C GLY A 386 -28.39 -4.69 8.81
N CYS A 387 -27.28 -3.95 8.93
CA CYS A 387 -27.13 -2.86 9.92
C CYS A 387 -27.55 -1.49 9.37
N GLY A 388 -28.03 -1.44 8.12
CA GLY A 388 -28.54 -0.22 7.51
C GLY A 388 -29.14 -0.46 6.13
N PRO A 389 -29.87 0.53 5.60
CA PRO A 389 -30.41 0.49 4.26
C PRO A 389 -29.32 0.50 3.18
N GLU A 390 -29.70 0.10 1.97
CA GLU A 390 -28.83 0.21 0.80
C GLU A 390 -28.49 1.69 0.52
N ALA A 391 -27.22 1.96 0.21
CA ALA A 391 -26.73 3.28 -0.18
C ALA A 391 -27.20 3.61 -1.63
N LYS A 392 -28.48 3.94 -1.78
CA LYS A 392 -29.12 4.20 -3.09
C LYS A 392 -28.59 5.45 -3.80
N TYR A 393 -28.33 6.51 -3.03
CA TYR A 393 -28.02 7.85 -3.53
C TYR A 393 -26.71 8.37 -2.95
N GLY A 394 -25.88 9.00 -3.78
CA GLY A 394 -24.75 9.77 -3.29
C GLY A 394 -25.18 11.12 -2.71
N LEU A 395 -24.27 11.81 -2.02
CA LEU A 395 -24.56 13.10 -1.39
C LEU A 395 -24.95 14.18 -2.42
N ALA A 396 -24.31 14.18 -3.59
CA ALA A 396 -24.61 15.10 -4.69
C ALA A 396 -26.01 14.90 -5.30
N GLU A 397 -26.63 13.73 -5.06
CA GLU A 397 -27.98 13.40 -5.52
C GLU A 397 -29.03 13.61 -4.43
N MET A 398 -28.62 14.03 -3.23
CA MET A 398 -29.50 14.05 -2.07
C MET A 398 -30.45 15.27 -2.12
N ASN A 399 -31.71 15.04 -1.75
CA ASN A 399 -32.72 16.08 -1.59
C ASN A 399 -33.65 15.69 -0.43
N SER A 400 -34.64 16.53 -0.12
CA SER A 400 -35.55 16.29 1.01
C SER A 400 -36.30 14.95 0.90
N GLU A 401 -36.88 14.64 -0.25
CA GLU A 401 -37.64 13.39 -0.47
C GLU A 401 -36.78 12.14 -0.30
N ARG A 402 -35.59 12.11 -0.92
CA ARG A 402 -34.65 10.99 -0.86
C ARG A 402 -34.08 10.80 0.54
N PHE A 403 -33.82 11.90 1.25
CA PHE A 403 -33.35 11.83 2.63
C PHE A 403 -34.45 11.31 3.56
N GLU A 404 -35.68 11.79 3.39
CA GLU A 404 -36.86 11.32 4.14
C GLU A 404 -37.12 9.81 3.90
N GLU A 405 -37.01 9.33 2.65
CA GLU A 405 -37.07 7.91 2.34
C GLU A 405 -35.98 7.12 3.08
N GLY A 406 -34.74 7.61 3.03
CA GLY A 406 -33.60 7.00 3.73
C GLY A 406 -33.79 6.92 5.24
N LEU A 407 -34.29 7.99 5.86
CA LEU A 407 -34.60 8.03 7.30
C LEU A 407 -35.72 7.05 7.67
N ARG A 408 -36.80 7.04 6.89
CA ARG A 408 -37.94 6.13 7.09
C ARG A 408 -37.49 4.67 7.04
N GLU A 409 -36.63 4.33 6.08
CA GLU A 409 -36.07 2.99 5.97
C GLU A 409 -35.14 2.67 7.15
N LEU A 410 -34.19 3.58 7.46
CA LEU A 410 -33.19 3.41 8.51
C LEU A 410 -33.81 3.15 9.89
N LEU A 411 -34.92 3.81 10.21
CA LEU A 411 -35.58 3.74 11.51
C LEU A 411 -36.51 2.52 11.67
N LYS A 412 -36.59 1.63 10.68
CA LYS A 412 -37.29 0.35 10.85
C LYS A 412 -36.65 -0.47 11.98
N PRO A 413 -37.44 -1.12 12.86
CA PRO A 413 -36.92 -1.87 14.01
C PRO A 413 -35.91 -2.98 13.65
N GLY A 414 -36.03 -3.56 12.45
CA GLY A 414 -35.14 -4.62 11.97
C GLY A 414 -33.66 -4.21 11.92
N TYR A 415 -33.36 -2.98 11.46
CA TYR A 415 -31.98 -2.49 11.39
C TYR A 415 -31.40 -2.25 12.79
N ALA A 416 -32.20 -1.71 13.72
CA ALA A 416 -31.76 -1.50 15.09
C ALA A 416 -31.44 -2.83 15.80
N ALA A 417 -32.30 -3.85 15.64
CA ALA A 417 -32.06 -5.17 16.21
C ALA A 417 -30.83 -5.86 15.60
N ALA A 418 -30.60 -5.70 14.30
CA ALA A 418 -29.42 -6.23 13.63
C ALA A 418 -28.13 -5.50 14.07
N ALA A 419 -28.17 -4.17 14.15
CA ALA A 419 -27.05 -3.36 14.61
C ALA A 419 -26.66 -3.72 16.06
N GLU A 420 -27.62 -3.93 16.96
CA GLU A 420 -27.30 -4.35 18.33
C GLU A 420 -26.65 -5.74 18.39
N ARG A 421 -27.17 -6.72 17.63
CA ARG A 421 -26.53 -8.05 17.52
C ARG A 421 -25.11 -7.95 16.96
N PHE A 422 -24.92 -7.12 15.94
CA PHE A 422 -23.61 -6.87 15.36
C PHE A 422 -22.66 -6.23 16.37
N ALA A 423 -23.15 -5.26 17.15
CA ALA A 423 -22.38 -4.57 18.17
C ALA A 423 -21.92 -5.51 19.30
N VAL A 424 -22.78 -6.43 19.74
CA VAL A 424 -22.40 -7.48 20.71
C VAL A 424 -21.25 -8.32 20.17
N ALA A 425 -21.32 -8.74 18.89
CA ALA A 425 -20.26 -9.51 18.27
C ALA A 425 -18.95 -8.71 18.15
N VAL A 426 -19.01 -7.45 17.71
CA VAL A 426 -17.83 -6.58 17.58
C VAL A 426 -17.19 -6.24 18.92
N ARG A 427 -17.98 -6.01 19.98
CA ARG A 427 -17.45 -5.75 21.33
C ARG A 427 -16.73 -6.98 21.93
N ALA A 428 -17.04 -8.19 21.43
CA ALA A 428 -16.34 -9.41 21.81
C ALA A 428 -15.09 -9.69 20.95
N GLU A 429 -14.84 -8.92 19.89
CA GLU A 429 -13.61 -9.02 19.10
C GLU A 429 -12.41 -8.48 19.87
N ARG A 430 -11.22 -9.00 19.54
CA ARG A 430 -9.97 -8.43 20.04
C ARG A 430 -9.75 -7.04 19.42
N PRO A 431 -9.14 -6.07 20.13
CA PRO A 431 -8.81 -4.78 19.55
C PRO A 431 -7.89 -4.92 18.34
N GLY A 432 -8.24 -4.29 17.23
CA GLY A 432 -7.54 -4.45 15.96
C GLY A 432 -6.08 -4.01 16.01
N GLU A 433 -5.78 -2.99 16.81
CA GLU A 433 -4.42 -2.46 17.00
C GLU A 433 -3.52 -3.45 17.74
N GLU A 434 -4.06 -4.26 18.66
CA GLU A 434 -3.29 -5.29 19.35
C GLU A 434 -2.95 -6.44 18.41
N VAL A 435 -3.94 -6.92 17.65
CA VAL A 435 -3.73 -7.96 16.62
C VAL A 435 -2.76 -7.47 15.55
N CYS A 436 -2.86 -6.21 15.12
CA CYS A 436 -1.92 -5.60 14.18
C CYS A 436 -0.49 -5.61 14.71
N VAL A 437 -0.28 -5.21 15.97
CA VAL A 437 1.05 -5.25 16.59
C VAL A 437 1.59 -6.68 16.65
N GLU A 438 0.77 -7.68 16.98
CA GLU A 438 1.20 -9.09 16.95
C GLU A 438 1.69 -9.50 15.55
N LYS A 439 0.97 -9.12 14.49
CA LYS A 439 1.35 -9.41 13.09
C LYS A 439 2.58 -8.63 12.63
N VAL A 440 2.76 -7.42 13.12
CA VAL A 440 3.99 -6.64 12.92
C VAL A 440 5.17 -7.32 13.60
N LEU A 441 4.99 -7.84 14.82
CA LEU A 441 6.02 -8.57 15.55
C LEU A 441 6.39 -9.89 14.86
N GLU A 442 5.41 -10.60 14.28
CA GLU A 442 5.67 -11.76 13.41
C GLU A 442 6.54 -11.38 12.20
N THR A 443 6.29 -10.21 11.60
CA THR A 443 7.03 -9.70 10.44
C THR A 443 8.51 -9.43 10.76
N VAL A 444 8.81 -8.94 11.97
CA VAL A 444 10.19 -8.65 12.39
C VAL A 444 10.94 -9.86 12.98
N ARG A 445 10.31 -11.04 13.10
CA ARG A 445 10.99 -12.28 13.54
C ARG A 445 12.19 -12.66 12.66
N VAL A 446 12.26 -12.15 11.43
CA VAL A 446 13.45 -12.32 10.57
C VAL A 446 14.72 -11.82 11.25
N TYR A 447 14.64 -10.78 12.09
CA TYR A 447 15.79 -10.29 12.85
C TYR A 447 16.27 -11.30 13.90
N GLU A 448 15.38 -12.10 14.47
CA GLU A 448 15.76 -13.14 15.44
C GLU A 448 16.58 -14.24 14.80
N ARG A 449 16.27 -14.57 13.54
CA ARG A 449 16.97 -15.61 12.79
C ARG A 449 18.24 -15.12 12.10
N GLU A 450 18.17 -13.94 11.47
CA GLU A 450 19.16 -13.51 10.48
C GLU A 450 19.75 -12.12 10.76
N GLY A 451 19.17 -11.36 11.69
CA GLY A 451 19.49 -9.95 11.89
C GLY A 451 20.00 -9.58 13.28
N ARG A 452 20.51 -10.52 14.08
CA ARG A 452 21.12 -10.21 15.40
C ARG A 452 22.56 -9.75 15.26
N CYS A 453 22.91 -8.70 16.01
CA CYS A 453 24.29 -8.28 16.14
C CYS A 453 25.06 -9.23 17.07
N VAL A 454 26.25 -9.64 16.66
CA VAL A 454 27.05 -10.65 17.39
C VAL A 454 27.58 -10.18 18.75
N VAL A 455 27.69 -8.87 18.97
CA VAL A 455 28.28 -8.29 20.19
C VAL A 455 27.30 -7.45 21.00
N TYR A 456 26.20 -7.00 20.41
CA TYR A 456 25.22 -6.13 21.07
C TYR A 456 23.77 -6.47 20.68
N ASP A 457 23.09 -7.24 21.53
CA ASP A 457 21.71 -7.70 21.28
C ASP A 457 20.63 -6.60 21.40
N GLY A 458 21.01 -5.40 21.85
CA GLY A 458 20.09 -4.26 22.01
C GLY A 458 19.54 -3.72 20.69
N ARG A 459 20.29 -3.87 19.59
CA ARG A 459 19.98 -3.30 18.26
C ARG A 459 20.13 -4.34 17.14
N PRO A 460 19.38 -4.20 16.03
CA PRO A 460 19.50 -5.11 14.89
C PRO A 460 20.85 -4.95 14.20
N ALA A 461 21.33 -6.03 13.58
CA ALA A 461 22.46 -5.98 12.68
C ALA A 461 22.08 -5.31 11.36
N VAL A 462 22.95 -4.40 10.92
CA VAL A 462 22.80 -3.64 9.68
C VAL A 462 24.07 -3.66 8.83
N TRP A 463 25.15 -4.26 9.35
CA TRP A 463 26.41 -4.47 8.66
C TRP A 463 26.79 -5.94 8.67
N ARG A 464 27.39 -6.39 7.58
CA ARG A 464 28.08 -7.67 7.45
C ARG A 464 29.57 -7.41 7.26
N LEU A 465 30.40 -8.14 8.00
CA LEU A 465 31.86 -8.09 7.91
C LEU A 465 32.35 -9.40 7.29
N ALA A 466 33.00 -9.29 6.13
CA ALA A 466 33.63 -10.42 5.48
C ALA A 466 34.98 -10.70 6.15
N THR A 467 35.11 -11.86 6.78
CA THR A 467 36.35 -12.32 7.40
C THR A 467 37.15 -13.14 6.39
N THR A 468 38.46 -12.92 6.31
CA THR A 468 39.37 -13.64 5.40
C THR A 468 39.80 -15.03 5.93
N GLY A 469 39.01 -15.65 6.82
CA GLY A 469 39.36 -16.92 7.49
C GLY A 469 38.16 -17.83 7.80
N LYS A 470 38.41 -18.96 8.49
CA LYS A 470 37.42 -20.03 8.79
C LYS A 470 36.24 -19.65 9.71
N GLY A 471 36.26 -18.48 10.34
CA GLY A 471 35.15 -17.99 11.17
C GLY A 471 34.24 -17.14 10.31
N GLY A 472 33.06 -17.65 9.94
CA GLY A 472 32.15 -17.07 8.94
C GLY A 472 31.71 -15.60 9.16
N GLU A 473 30.80 -15.13 8.31
CA GLU A 473 30.34 -13.74 8.27
C GLU A 473 29.85 -13.23 9.64
N LYS A 474 30.46 -12.13 10.13
CA LYS A 474 30.05 -11.47 11.38
C LYS A 474 29.06 -10.35 11.10
N LYS A 475 27.99 -10.26 11.89
CA LYS A 475 26.91 -9.28 11.74
C LYS A 475 26.96 -8.24 12.86
N LEU A 476 26.95 -6.96 12.50
CA LEU A 476 27.11 -5.84 13.43
C LEU A 476 25.94 -4.86 13.32
N SER A 477 25.47 -4.33 14.44
CA SER A 477 24.54 -3.19 14.48
C SER A 477 25.25 -1.90 14.08
N ALA A 478 24.49 -0.83 13.81
CA ALA A 478 25.06 0.47 13.44
C ALA A 478 26.02 0.97 14.52
N VAL A 479 25.57 0.92 15.78
CA VAL A 479 26.35 1.34 16.95
C VAL A 479 27.57 0.43 17.20
N ALA A 480 27.42 -0.89 17.12
CA ALA A 480 28.55 -1.79 17.32
C ALA A 480 29.61 -1.63 16.23
N ALA A 481 29.20 -1.48 14.98
CA ALA A 481 30.11 -1.21 13.88
C ALA A 481 30.87 0.11 14.09
N HIS A 482 30.18 1.17 14.51
CA HIS A 482 30.83 2.46 14.82
C HIS A 482 31.85 2.33 15.96
N VAL A 483 31.47 1.73 17.09
CA VAL A 483 32.38 1.52 18.25
C VAL A 483 33.62 0.70 17.86
N LEU A 484 33.45 -0.36 17.06
CA LEU A 484 34.56 -1.22 16.64
C LEU A 484 35.49 -0.56 15.62
N VAL A 485 34.96 0.36 14.80
CA VAL A 485 35.77 1.17 13.89
C VAL A 485 36.57 2.21 14.65
N GLU A 486 35.93 2.97 15.54
CA GLU A 486 36.60 4.01 16.37
C GLU A 486 37.69 3.42 17.26
N SER A 487 37.48 2.20 17.76
CA SER A 487 38.47 1.50 18.57
C SER A 487 39.56 0.80 17.76
N GLY A 488 39.53 0.88 16.42
CA GLY A 488 40.55 0.28 15.55
C GLY A 488 40.49 -1.25 15.43
N ARG A 489 39.40 -1.90 15.88
CA ARG A 489 39.23 -3.36 15.79
C ARG A 489 38.72 -3.82 14.42
N VAL A 490 37.99 -2.95 13.71
CA VAL A 490 37.40 -3.22 12.40
C VAL A 490 37.69 -2.04 11.48
N ARG A 491 38.07 -2.30 10.23
CA ARG A 491 38.22 -1.23 9.24
C ARG A 491 36.88 -0.96 8.58
N ARG A 492 36.58 0.32 8.35
CA ARG A 492 35.32 0.76 7.73
C ARG A 492 35.10 0.15 6.35
N GLU A 493 36.16 0.04 5.57
CA GLU A 493 36.19 -0.54 4.22
C GLU A 493 35.78 -2.02 4.17
N ASP A 494 35.89 -2.75 5.28
CA ASP A 494 35.49 -4.16 5.37
C ASP A 494 33.99 -4.33 5.65
N LEU A 495 33.29 -3.26 6.04
CA LEU A 495 31.86 -3.28 6.34
C LEU A 495 31.02 -3.17 5.06
N LYS A 496 30.08 -4.11 4.89
CA LYS A 496 29.09 -4.09 3.82
C LYS A 496 27.69 -4.00 4.42
N VAL A 497 26.81 -3.24 3.78
CA VAL A 497 25.40 -3.12 4.21
C VAL A 497 24.77 -4.51 4.24
N LEU A 498 24.13 -4.85 5.37
CA LEU A 498 23.34 -6.07 5.51
C LEU A 498 21.90 -5.81 5.04
N GLU A 499 21.44 -6.65 4.11
CA GLU A 499 20.04 -6.80 3.74
C GLU A 499 19.46 -7.96 4.54
N VAL A 500 18.63 -7.65 5.54
CA VAL A 500 17.98 -8.66 6.37
C VAL A 500 16.84 -9.34 5.62
N VAL A 501 16.17 -8.58 4.74
CA VAL A 501 15.18 -9.12 3.81
C VAL A 501 15.64 -8.86 2.38
N LYS A 502 15.79 -9.94 1.62
CA LYS A 502 16.02 -9.88 0.18
C LYS A 502 14.67 -9.91 -0.53
N TRP A 503 14.13 -8.73 -0.76
CA TRP A 503 12.96 -8.61 -1.60
C TRP A 503 13.31 -9.00 -3.03
N PRO A 504 12.45 -9.76 -3.73
CA PRO A 504 12.62 -10.01 -5.15
C PRO A 504 12.29 -8.73 -5.95
N ASP A 505 12.93 -7.60 -5.65
CA ASP A 505 12.73 -6.34 -6.37
C ASP A 505 13.49 -6.41 -7.69
N LEU A 506 12.76 -6.60 -8.77
CA LEU A 506 13.23 -6.55 -10.17
C LEU A 506 14.52 -7.33 -10.49
N THR A 507 14.90 -8.32 -9.68
CA THR A 507 15.97 -9.28 -10.00
C THR A 507 15.46 -10.26 -11.07
N GLY A 508 15.35 -9.75 -12.30
CA GLY A 508 14.87 -10.43 -13.50
C GLY A 508 14.29 -9.39 -14.48
N PRO A 509 14.58 -9.46 -15.79
CA PRO A 509 14.15 -8.46 -16.76
C PRO A 509 12.64 -8.24 -16.69
N GLY A 510 12.27 -6.97 -16.48
CA GLY A 510 10.91 -6.49 -16.32
C GLY A 510 10.03 -6.76 -17.53
N ASP A 511 8.72 -6.79 -17.28
CA ASP A 511 7.69 -7.17 -18.24
C ASP A 511 7.80 -6.43 -19.62
N PRO A 512 7.91 -7.19 -20.72
CA PRO A 512 8.18 -6.67 -22.06
C PRO A 512 7.03 -5.93 -22.73
N VAL A 513 5.79 -6.06 -22.23
CA VAL A 513 4.65 -5.29 -22.77
C VAL A 513 4.86 -3.79 -22.54
N THR A 514 5.60 -3.44 -21.49
CA THR A 514 5.85 -2.03 -21.13
C THR A 514 7.02 -1.43 -21.92
N GLY A 515 8.04 -2.25 -22.20
CA GLY A 515 9.13 -1.86 -23.09
C GLY A 515 8.61 -1.48 -24.49
N LEU A 516 7.56 -2.16 -24.96
CA LEU A 516 6.95 -1.92 -26.26
C LEU A 516 6.26 -0.56 -26.36
N VAL A 517 5.49 -0.18 -25.34
CA VAL A 517 4.67 1.06 -25.34
C VAL A 517 5.53 2.30 -25.08
N LEU A 518 6.52 2.20 -24.19
CA LEU A 518 7.42 3.32 -23.87
C LEU A 518 8.37 3.66 -25.02
N GLU A 519 8.85 2.67 -25.76
CA GLU A 519 9.76 2.91 -26.89
C GLU A 519 9.02 3.43 -28.13
N VAL A 520 7.77 3.01 -28.37
CA VAL A 520 6.93 3.59 -29.43
C VAL A 520 6.62 5.06 -29.14
N GLN A 521 6.31 5.45 -27.88
CA GLN A 521 6.08 6.85 -27.54
C GLN A 521 7.35 7.72 -27.64
N LYS A 522 8.52 7.20 -27.23
CA LYS A 522 9.80 7.90 -27.37
C LYS A 522 10.20 8.09 -28.83
N ALA A 523 9.95 7.10 -29.69
CA ALA A 523 10.25 7.16 -31.11
C ALA A 523 9.49 8.29 -31.84
N PHE A 524 8.28 8.64 -31.42
CA PHE A 524 7.53 9.76 -32.02
C PHE A 524 7.89 11.13 -31.42
N GLY A 525 8.25 11.20 -30.13
CA GLY A 525 8.62 12.45 -29.46
C GLY A 525 10.02 12.97 -29.84
N SER A 526 11.00 12.07 -30.02
CA SER A 526 12.39 12.46 -30.33
C SER A 526 12.59 12.89 -31.79
N VAL A 527 11.71 12.48 -32.70
CA VAL A 527 11.77 12.84 -34.12
C VAL A 527 11.33 14.29 -34.38
N ALA A 528 10.43 14.84 -33.55
CA ALA A 528 9.97 16.22 -33.69
C ALA A 528 10.96 17.27 -33.15
N ALA A 529 11.83 16.90 -32.20
CA ALA A 529 12.77 17.82 -31.55
C ALA A 529 14.22 17.72 -32.06
N GLY A 530 14.65 16.56 -32.57
CA GLY A 530 16.05 16.29 -32.95
C GLY A 530 16.51 16.86 -34.30
N GLY A 531 15.60 17.36 -35.14
CA GLY A 531 15.92 17.81 -36.50
C GLY A 531 16.66 19.15 -36.63
N ARG A 532 16.92 19.88 -35.53
CA ARG A 532 17.43 21.27 -35.60
C ARG A 532 18.89 21.51 -35.16
N THR A 533 19.62 20.53 -34.62
CA THR A 533 20.92 20.86 -33.96
C THR A 533 22.11 19.94 -34.24
N GLY A 534 22.09 19.13 -35.31
CA GLY A 534 23.31 18.62 -35.97
C GLY A 534 24.46 18.09 -35.09
N LYS A 535 24.22 17.16 -34.16
CA LYS A 535 25.28 16.47 -33.38
C LYS A 535 25.10 14.96 -33.41
N TRP A 536 25.85 14.27 -34.28
CA TRP A 536 25.69 12.84 -34.58
C TRP A 536 26.49 11.87 -33.68
N GLY A 537 27.40 12.35 -32.83
CA GLY A 537 28.30 11.48 -32.03
C GLY A 537 27.66 10.78 -30.81
N ARG A 538 26.68 11.38 -30.13
CA ARG A 538 25.91 10.76 -29.02
C ARG A 538 24.64 10.04 -29.49
N LEU A 539 24.20 10.33 -30.71
CA LEU A 539 22.95 9.84 -31.28
C LEU A 539 23.09 8.41 -31.82
N GLY A 540 24.28 8.02 -32.32
CA GLY A 540 24.51 6.69 -32.92
C GLY A 540 24.20 5.51 -31.99
N LEU A 541 24.53 5.61 -30.70
CA LEU A 541 24.25 4.54 -29.72
C LEU A 541 22.77 4.53 -29.30
N HIS A 542 22.10 5.69 -29.23
CA HIS A 542 20.67 5.82 -28.95
C HIS A 542 19.78 5.46 -30.16
N VAL A 543 20.26 5.66 -31.38
CA VAL A 543 19.57 5.30 -32.64
C VAL A 543 19.61 3.79 -32.88
N LEU A 544 20.66 3.09 -32.43
CA LEU A 544 20.72 1.63 -32.40
C LEU A 544 19.87 1.01 -31.25
N ARG A 545 19.74 1.72 -30.12
CA ARG A 545 18.96 1.31 -28.93
C ARG A 545 17.47 1.11 -29.23
N ALA A 546 16.85 2.02 -29.99
CA ALA A 546 15.41 2.00 -30.24
C ALA A 546 14.94 0.76 -31.05
N PRO A 547 15.47 0.45 -32.25
CA PRO A 547 14.97 -0.67 -33.05
C PRO A 547 15.21 -2.03 -32.40
N LEU A 548 16.32 -2.23 -31.68
CA LEU A 548 16.62 -3.50 -30.98
C LEU A 548 15.75 -3.71 -29.74
N THR A 549 15.45 -2.65 -28.99
CA THR A 549 14.54 -2.70 -27.83
C THR A 549 13.09 -2.90 -28.28
N ILE A 550 12.70 -2.30 -29.41
CA ILE A 550 11.41 -2.53 -30.07
C ILE A 550 11.30 -3.99 -30.52
N LEU A 551 12.33 -4.54 -31.18
CA LEU A 551 12.32 -5.94 -31.63
C LEU A 551 12.17 -6.93 -30.45
N ALA A 552 12.89 -6.67 -29.36
CA ALA A 552 12.82 -7.44 -28.11
C ALA A 552 11.43 -7.42 -27.47
N ALA A 553 10.85 -6.23 -27.37
CA ALA A 553 9.57 -6.01 -26.72
C ALA A 553 8.39 -6.53 -27.56
N VAL A 554 8.48 -6.42 -28.89
CA VAL A 554 7.52 -7.01 -29.84
C VAL A 554 7.53 -8.54 -29.74
N ALA A 555 8.71 -9.16 -29.78
CA ALA A 555 8.85 -10.62 -29.74
C ALA A 555 8.27 -11.24 -28.46
N PHE A 556 8.50 -10.60 -27.31
CA PHE A 556 8.05 -11.12 -26.02
C PHE A 556 6.60 -10.72 -25.71
N GLY A 557 6.13 -9.54 -26.14
CA GLY A 557 4.71 -9.17 -26.07
C GLY A 557 3.82 -10.11 -26.90
N LEU A 558 4.27 -10.48 -28.11
CA LEU A 558 3.61 -11.49 -28.94
C LEU A 558 3.58 -12.87 -28.27
N PHE A 559 4.66 -13.27 -27.58
CA PHE A 559 4.71 -14.52 -26.84
C PHE A 559 3.67 -14.57 -25.70
N ASN A 560 3.62 -13.54 -24.84
CA ASN A 560 2.67 -13.50 -23.71
C ASN A 560 1.20 -13.43 -24.19
N LEU A 561 0.94 -12.72 -25.28
CA LEU A 561 -0.39 -12.65 -25.89
C LEU A 561 -0.80 -14.01 -26.48
N LEU A 562 0.13 -14.70 -27.15
CA LEU A 562 -0.12 -16.02 -27.71
C LEU A 562 -0.32 -17.06 -26.60
N ASP A 563 0.50 -17.04 -25.54
CA ASP A 563 0.38 -17.92 -24.36
C ASP A 563 -0.94 -17.71 -23.62
N PHE A 564 -1.38 -16.46 -23.47
CA PHE A 564 -2.69 -16.10 -22.91
C PHE A 564 -3.87 -16.58 -23.78
N ILE A 565 -3.76 -16.44 -25.11
CA ILE A 565 -4.77 -16.93 -26.06
C ILE A 565 -4.82 -18.45 -26.06
N LEU A 566 -3.66 -19.12 -25.99
CA LEU A 566 -3.54 -20.58 -25.92
C LEU A 566 -4.06 -21.15 -24.58
N TYR A 567 -3.79 -20.48 -23.45
CA TYR A 567 -4.40 -20.78 -22.14
C TYR A 567 -5.93 -20.73 -22.19
N LYS A 568 -6.49 -19.74 -22.87
CA LYS A 568 -7.95 -19.59 -23.08
C LYS A 568 -8.54 -20.64 -24.03
N LEU A 569 -7.79 -21.08 -25.04
CA LEU A 569 -8.24 -22.06 -26.04
C LEU A 569 -8.08 -23.53 -25.59
N ALA A 570 -7.08 -23.84 -24.75
CA ALA A 570 -6.82 -25.19 -24.26
C ALA A 570 -7.65 -25.59 -23.02
N SER A 571 -8.34 -24.63 -22.39
CA SER A 571 -9.12 -24.82 -21.16
C SER A 571 -10.59 -25.25 -21.38
N PRO A 572 -10.83 -26.44 -21.97
CA PRO A 572 -11.95 -27.24 -21.47
C PRO A 572 -11.56 -28.62 -20.92
N PHE A 573 -10.30 -29.09 -21.02
CA PHE A 573 -10.06 -30.55 -20.95
C PHE A 573 -8.96 -31.11 -20.03
N GLU A 574 -8.31 -30.36 -19.12
CA GLU A 574 -7.72 -30.95 -17.88
C GLU A 574 -7.03 -29.89 -16.98
N PRO A 575 -7.46 -29.67 -15.72
CA PRO A 575 -6.90 -28.62 -14.85
C PRO A 575 -5.58 -28.97 -14.14
N LYS A 576 -5.15 -30.24 -14.16
CA LYS A 576 -4.13 -30.76 -13.22
C LYS A 576 -2.69 -30.73 -13.74
N LEU A 577 -2.47 -30.73 -15.06
CA LEU A 577 -1.10 -30.75 -15.61
C LEU A 577 -0.39 -29.38 -15.52
N TYR A 578 -1.14 -28.28 -15.51
CA TYR A 578 -0.60 -26.90 -15.42
C TYR A 578 -0.70 -26.27 -14.02
N ALA A 579 -1.16 -27.05 -13.03
CA ALA A 579 -1.27 -26.62 -11.64
C ALA A 579 0.10 -26.47 -10.94
N SER A 580 1.21 -26.88 -11.58
CA SER A 580 2.57 -26.62 -11.10
C SER A 580 3.03 -25.21 -11.48
N ASN A 581 2.47 -24.22 -10.78
CA ASN A 581 3.07 -22.96 -10.37
C ASN A 581 4.26 -22.40 -11.21
N PRO A 582 4.04 -21.41 -12.11
CA PRO A 582 5.13 -20.67 -12.76
C PRO A 582 5.91 -19.73 -11.82
N ARG A 583 5.44 -19.56 -10.57
CA ARG A 583 6.19 -18.86 -9.53
C ARG A 583 7.23 -19.83 -8.98
N LEU A 584 8.53 -19.66 -9.31
CA LEU A 584 9.75 -20.11 -8.58
C LEU A 584 10.95 -20.48 -9.47
N TYR A 585 11.11 -19.85 -10.63
CA TYR A 585 12.34 -20.04 -11.40
C TYR A 585 13.22 -18.80 -11.35
N SER A 586 14.48 -18.97 -10.89
CA SER A 586 15.55 -18.06 -11.27
C SER A 586 15.64 -18.01 -12.80
N TYR A 587 16.08 -16.90 -13.40
CA TYR A 587 16.16 -16.74 -14.86
C TYR A 587 16.77 -17.98 -15.58
N PRO A 588 17.82 -18.65 -15.05
CA PRO A 588 18.33 -19.92 -15.62
C PRO A 588 17.33 -21.07 -15.63
N ARG A 589 16.49 -21.20 -14.59
CA ARG A 589 15.43 -22.22 -14.54
C ARG A 589 14.23 -21.85 -15.41
N MET A 590 13.96 -20.56 -15.62
CA MET A 590 12.93 -20.08 -16.56
C MET A 590 13.38 -20.35 -18.00
N LEU A 591 14.65 -20.09 -18.30
CA LEU A 591 15.31 -20.49 -19.54
C LEU A 591 15.25 -22.00 -19.74
N LEU A 592 15.57 -22.79 -18.71
CA LEU A 592 15.49 -24.25 -18.78
C LEU A 592 14.06 -24.74 -19.03
N PHE A 593 13.06 -24.09 -18.43
CA PHE A 593 11.65 -24.37 -18.69
C PHE A 593 11.23 -23.99 -20.11
N LEU A 594 11.59 -22.78 -20.58
CA LEU A 594 11.34 -22.32 -21.95
C LEU A 594 12.05 -23.19 -23.01
N LEU A 595 13.22 -23.73 -22.66
CA LEU A 595 14.00 -24.65 -23.49
C LEU A 595 13.47 -26.08 -23.45
N SER A 596 12.76 -26.51 -22.40
CA SER A 596 12.32 -27.91 -22.25
C SER A 596 10.83 -28.09 -22.58
N ALA A 597 9.96 -27.14 -22.24
CA ALA A 597 8.52 -27.24 -22.42
C ALA A 597 8.10 -27.49 -23.89
N PRO A 598 8.67 -26.80 -24.90
CA PRO A 598 8.33 -27.09 -26.30
C PRO A 598 8.79 -28.48 -26.74
N PHE A 599 9.91 -28.99 -26.22
CA PHE A 599 10.41 -30.33 -26.55
C PHE A 599 9.62 -31.42 -25.84
N VAL A 600 9.13 -31.18 -24.62
CA VAL A 600 8.22 -32.07 -23.89
C VAL A 600 6.86 -32.14 -24.59
N GLU A 601 6.30 -31.01 -25.04
CA GLU A 601 5.09 -30.97 -25.85
C GLU A 601 5.30 -31.64 -27.21
N LEU A 602 6.38 -31.33 -27.93
CA LEU A 602 6.71 -31.95 -29.22
C LEU A 602 6.89 -33.47 -29.05
N ALA A 603 7.57 -33.91 -28.00
CA ALA A 603 7.68 -35.33 -27.66
C ALA A 603 6.31 -35.94 -27.36
N SER A 604 5.41 -35.24 -26.67
CA SER A 604 4.03 -35.72 -26.42
C SER A 604 3.21 -35.83 -27.71
N VAL A 605 3.36 -34.91 -28.65
CA VAL A 605 2.66 -34.88 -29.95
C VAL A 605 3.23 -35.92 -30.91
N VAL A 606 4.54 -36.19 -30.86
CA VAL A 606 5.23 -37.18 -31.71
C VAL A 606 5.09 -38.61 -31.16
N THR A 607 4.89 -38.79 -29.86
CA THR A 607 4.70 -40.12 -29.24
C THR A 607 3.23 -40.58 -29.18
N GLN A 608 2.27 -39.66 -29.22
CA GLN A 608 0.83 -39.96 -29.27
C GLN A 608 0.38 -40.80 -30.50
N PRO A 609 0.92 -40.64 -31.73
CA PRO A 609 0.58 -41.45 -32.88
C PRO A 609 0.90 -42.94 -32.70
N ALA A 610 1.96 -43.28 -31.95
CA ALA A 610 2.37 -44.66 -31.73
C ALA A 610 1.39 -45.41 -30.80
N ARG A 611 0.96 -44.80 -29.69
CA ARG A 611 -0.08 -45.35 -28.80
C ARG A 611 -1.46 -45.41 -29.48
N PHE A 612 -1.77 -44.44 -30.34
CA PHE A 612 -3.03 -44.41 -31.08
C PHE A 612 -3.10 -45.44 -32.22
N LEU A 613 -1.95 -45.81 -32.80
CA LEU A 613 -1.86 -46.89 -33.79
C LEU A 613 -2.06 -48.28 -33.17
N GLU A 614 -1.62 -48.49 -31.92
CA GLU A 614 -1.95 -49.67 -31.12
C GLU A 614 -3.46 -49.77 -30.83
N ASP A 615 -4.10 -48.65 -30.44
CA ASP A 615 -5.54 -48.59 -30.17
C ASP A 615 -6.40 -48.70 -31.45
N ARG A 616 -5.83 -48.34 -32.60
CA ARG A 616 -6.44 -48.49 -33.93
C ARG A 616 -6.66 -49.95 -34.33
N ARG A 617 -5.88 -50.87 -33.76
CA ARG A 617 -6.08 -52.31 -33.96
C ARG A 617 -7.30 -52.83 -33.18
N LYS A 618 -7.80 -52.09 -32.18
CA LYS A 618 -8.95 -52.45 -31.33
C LYS A 618 -10.27 -51.75 -31.66
N ARG A 619 -10.28 -50.63 -32.40
CA ARG A 619 -11.52 -49.90 -32.73
C ARG A 619 -11.64 -49.62 -34.23
N ARG A 620 -12.13 -50.61 -34.98
CA ARG A 620 -12.79 -50.40 -36.28
C ARG A 620 -14.28 -50.21 -36.02
N GLU A 621 -14.74 -48.97 -35.88
CA GLU A 621 -16.05 -48.51 -36.36
C GLU A 621 -16.25 -47.01 -36.16
N LYS A 622 -16.81 -46.38 -37.21
CA LYS A 622 -17.38 -45.03 -37.29
C LYS A 622 -16.43 -43.82 -37.17
N GLY A 623 -16.12 -43.25 -38.34
CA GLY A 623 -16.33 -41.81 -38.57
C GLY A 623 -15.34 -40.77 -38.01
N ALA A 624 -14.10 -41.13 -37.67
CA ALA A 624 -13.11 -40.18 -37.12
C ALA A 624 -11.95 -39.84 -38.08
N ARG A 625 -12.21 -39.72 -39.40
CA ARG A 625 -11.14 -39.47 -40.39
C ARG A 625 -10.66 -38.00 -40.47
N GLY A 626 -11.40 -37.04 -39.91
CA GLY A 626 -11.14 -35.60 -40.12
C GLY A 626 -10.41 -34.84 -38.99
N ARG A 627 -10.46 -35.29 -37.72
CA ARG A 627 -9.98 -34.47 -36.59
C ARG A 627 -8.52 -34.73 -36.17
N SER A 628 -7.95 -35.90 -36.46
CA SER A 628 -6.59 -36.23 -35.97
C SER A 628 -5.46 -35.73 -36.87
N LEU A 629 -5.67 -35.69 -38.19
CA LEU A 629 -4.67 -35.17 -39.13
C LEU A 629 -4.52 -33.65 -38.98
N MET A 630 -5.64 -32.96 -38.77
CA MET A 630 -5.68 -31.51 -38.50
C MET A 630 -4.95 -31.14 -37.20
N ARG A 631 -4.93 -32.04 -36.20
CA ARG A 631 -4.21 -31.85 -34.93
C ARG A 631 -2.69 -31.86 -35.13
N VAL A 632 -2.17 -32.82 -35.87
CA VAL A 632 -0.72 -32.93 -36.17
C VAL A 632 -0.27 -31.82 -37.14
N VAL A 633 -1.09 -31.49 -38.14
CA VAL A 633 -0.79 -30.46 -39.16
C VAL A 633 -0.77 -29.04 -38.56
N LEU A 634 -1.49 -28.77 -37.47
CA LEU A 634 -1.48 -27.47 -36.78
C LEU A 634 -0.54 -27.42 -35.57
N GLU A 635 -0.44 -28.49 -34.76
CA GLU A 635 0.34 -28.46 -33.52
C GLU A 635 1.86 -28.52 -33.76
N VAL A 636 2.33 -29.21 -34.81
CA VAL A 636 3.77 -29.28 -35.11
C VAL A 636 4.35 -27.95 -35.60
N PRO A 637 3.72 -27.21 -36.54
CA PRO A 637 4.18 -25.87 -36.90
C PRO A 637 4.09 -24.87 -35.75
N LEU A 638 3.05 -24.96 -34.90
CA LEU A 638 2.94 -24.12 -33.70
C LEU A 638 4.05 -24.41 -32.68
N ALA A 639 4.38 -25.68 -32.46
CA ALA A 639 5.46 -26.07 -31.56
C ALA A 639 6.85 -25.61 -32.08
N LEU A 640 7.10 -25.74 -33.39
CA LEU A 640 8.31 -25.22 -34.03
C LEU A 640 8.40 -23.69 -33.95
N LEU A 641 7.27 -22.98 -34.14
CA LEU A 641 7.21 -21.53 -33.97
C LEU A 641 7.48 -21.12 -32.51
N ARG A 642 7.00 -21.89 -31.53
CA ARG A 642 7.30 -21.68 -30.09
C ARG A 642 8.79 -21.84 -29.79
N VAL A 643 9.45 -22.86 -30.35
CA VAL A 643 10.91 -23.06 -30.21
C VAL A 643 11.68 -21.89 -30.81
N LEU A 644 11.31 -21.45 -32.02
CA LEU A 644 11.96 -20.34 -32.69
C LEU A 644 11.84 -19.03 -31.90
N LEU A 645 10.64 -18.74 -31.39
CA LEU A 645 10.38 -17.56 -30.55
C LEU A 645 11.14 -17.63 -29.22
N ALA A 646 11.24 -18.81 -28.61
CA ALA A 646 12.03 -19.02 -27.41
C ALA A 646 13.53 -18.73 -27.66
N LEU A 647 14.10 -19.23 -28.76
CA LEU A 647 15.50 -18.97 -29.14
C LEU A 647 15.77 -17.48 -29.41
N VAL A 648 14.85 -16.78 -30.09
CA VAL A 648 14.94 -15.33 -30.31
C VAL A 648 14.91 -14.57 -28.97
N ASN A 649 14.02 -14.96 -28.05
CA ASN A 649 13.95 -14.35 -26.72
C ASN A 649 15.23 -14.56 -25.90
N ILE A 650 15.89 -15.72 -26.04
CA ILE A 650 17.17 -16.00 -25.37
C ILE A 650 18.28 -15.11 -25.91
N LEU A 651 18.39 -15.00 -27.23
CA LEU A 651 19.41 -14.19 -27.89
C LEU A 651 19.25 -12.71 -27.53
N VAL A 652 18.01 -12.21 -27.56
CA VAL A 652 17.71 -10.81 -27.32
C VAL A 652 17.76 -10.46 -25.83
N GLY A 653 17.28 -11.34 -24.95
CA GLY A 653 17.43 -11.19 -23.50
C GLY A 653 18.89 -11.21 -23.05
N GLY A 654 19.73 -12.06 -23.65
CA GLY A 654 21.17 -12.11 -23.40
C GLY A 654 21.89 -10.83 -23.83
N LEU A 655 21.49 -10.23 -24.97
CA LEU A 655 22.03 -8.96 -25.44
C LEU A 655 21.66 -7.79 -24.51
N GLY A 656 20.40 -7.75 -24.04
CA GLY A 656 19.92 -6.74 -23.10
C GLY A 656 20.64 -6.76 -21.74
N ILE A 657 20.99 -7.94 -21.24
CA ILE A 657 21.77 -8.10 -19.99
C ILE A 657 23.20 -7.56 -20.17
N THR A 658 23.84 -7.89 -21.29
CA THR A 658 25.22 -7.47 -21.57
C THR A 658 25.31 -5.94 -21.69
N LEU A 659 24.36 -5.32 -22.39
CA LEU A 659 24.28 -3.85 -22.52
C LEU A 659 24.03 -3.16 -21.17
N ARG A 660 23.21 -3.75 -20.30
CA ARG A 660 22.92 -3.22 -18.96
C ARG A 660 24.11 -3.29 -18.00
N GLN A 661 24.86 -4.39 -18.03
CA GLN A 661 26.10 -4.52 -17.25
C GLN A 661 27.15 -3.50 -17.71
N LEU A 662 27.18 -3.21 -19.01
CA LEU A 662 28.02 -2.15 -19.57
C LEU A 662 27.59 -0.75 -19.09
N GLU A 663 26.28 -0.46 -19.09
CA GLU A 663 25.72 0.83 -18.65
C GLU A 663 26.00 1.09 -17.15
N LEU A 664 25.79 0.09 -16.29
CA LEU A 664 26.13 0.17 -14.86
C LEU A 664 27.64 0.31 -14.62
N SER A 665 28.46 -0.33 -15.45
CA SER A 665 29.92 -0.20 -15.38
C SER A 665 30.39 1.18 -15.83
N CYS A 666 29.75 1.76 -16.85
CA CYS A 666 30.00 3.13 -17.30
C CYS A 666 29.54 4.18 -16.29
N ALA A 667 28.36 4.01 -15.67
CA ALA A 667 27.84 4.89 -14.61
C ALA A 667 28.80 4.93 -13.39
N ARG A 668 29.32 3.76 -12.99
CA ARG A 668 30.36 3.66 -11.96
C ARG A 668 31.67 4.35 -12.38
N ALA A 669 32.04 4.27 -13.66
CA ALA A 669 33.27 4.87 -14.18
C ALA A 669 33.21 6.41 -14.29
N ILE A 670 32.01 7.02 -14.35
CA ILE A 670 31.82 8.48 -14.41
C ILE A 670 31.54 9.13 -13.05
N GLY A 671 31.66 8.38 -11.96
CA GLY A 671 31.52 8.92 -10.60
C GLY A 671 30.07 9.13 -10.13
N GLU A 672 29.07 8.57 -10.81
CA GLU A 672 27.72 8.47 -10.25
C GLU A 672 27.79 7.57 -9.01
N ARG A 673 27.53 8.15 -7.83
CA ARG A 673 27.62 7.44 -6.55
C ARG A 673 26.62 6.29 -6.57
N PRO A 674 27.07 5.02 -6.44
CA PRO A 674 26.14 3.92 -6.33
C PRO A 674 25.27 4.16 -5.11
N VAL A 675 23.96 4.10 -5.35
CA VAL A 675 22.88 4.34 -4.39
C VAL A 675 23.15 3.75 -3.01
N GLY A 676 23.83 2.60 -2.94
CA GLY A 676 24.34 1.93 -1.74
C GLY A 676 24.91 2.88 -0.69
N ASP A 677 25.61 3.92 -1.15
CA ASP A 677 26.36 4.86 -0.33
C ASP A 677 25.46 5.71 0.58
N VAL A 678 24.24 6.07 0.14
CA VAL A 678 23.31 6.89 0.94
C VAL A 678 22.84 6.15 2.19
N VAL A 679 22.47 4.87 2.04
CA VAL A 679 22.04 4.03 3.17
C VAL A 679 23.22 3.74 4.09
N ALA A 680 24.40 3.52 3.52
CA ALA A 680 25.63 3.30 4.28
C ALA A 680 26.00 4.54 5.12
N GLU A 681 25.99 5.72 4.52
CA GLU A 681 26.26 7.00 5.17
C GLU A 681 25.25 7.30 6.29
N ALA A 682 23.96 7.08 6.04
CA ALA A 682 22.93 7.25 7.05
C ALA A 682 23.11 6.28 8.24
N ARG A 683 23.45 5.00 7.97
CA ARG A 683 23.75 4.00 9.03
C ARG A 683 25.00 4.35 9.83
N ILE A 684 26.00 4.98 9.21
CA ILE A 684 27.20 5.48 9.91
C ILE A 684 26.85 6.64 10.84
N ARG A 685 26.05 7.60 10.35
CA ARG A 685 25.56 8.72 11.17
C ARG A 685 24.73 8.22 12.35
N GLN A 686 23.82 7.27 12.10
CA GLN A 686 23.04 6.61 13.15
C GLN A 686 23.94 5.92 14.17
N GLY A 687 24.93 5.14 13.72
CA GLY A 687 25.84 4.43 14.61
C GLY A 687 26.64 5.36 15.53
N ARG A 688 27.04 6.52 15.01
CA ARG A 688 27.71 7.57 15.80
C ARG A 688 26.81 8.14 16.89
N VAL A 689 25.62 8.61 16.50
CA VAL A 689 24.64 9.20 17.44
C VAL A 689 24.26 8.19 18.53
N GLU A 690 23.90 6.97 18.13
CA GLU A 690 23.52 5.93 19.10
C GLU A 690 24.69 5.55 20.03
N ALA A 691 25.94 5.61 19.55
CA ALA A 691 27.09 5.37 20.42
C ALA A 691 27.30 6.48 21.46
N GLU A 692 27.03 7.74 21.08
CA GLU A 692 27.05 8.88 22.00
C GLU A 692 25.93 8.74 23.05
N GLU A 693 24.71 8.38 22.65
CA GLU A 693 23.59 8.07 23.55
C GLU A 693 23.95 6.95 24.55
N LEU A 694 24.52 5.84 24.08
CA LEU A 694 24.91 4.73 24.96
C LEU A 694 25.98 5.11 25.99
N ARG A 695 26.85 6.08 25.69
CA ARG A 695 27.84 6.59 26.66
C ARG A 695 27.14 7.37 27.78
N VAL A 696 26.14 8.17 27.43
CA VAL A 696 25.33 8.92 28.40
C VAL A 696 24.50 7.97 29.26
N GLU A 697 23.76 7.04 28.65
CA GLU A 697 22.98 6.02 29.37
C GLU A 697 23.88 5.13 30.27
N GLY A 698 25.09 4.80 29.79
CA GLY A 698 26.08 4.04 30.55
C GLY A 698 26.59 4.79 31.78
N ALA A 699 26.82 6.10 31.66
CA ALA A 699 27.23 6.96 32.76
C ALA A 699 26.13 7.05 33.84
N GLU A 700 24.86 7.21 33.44
CA GLU A 700 23.73 7.25 34.38
C GLU A 700 23.48 5.89 35.05
N SER A 701 23.69 4.79 34.34
CA SER A 701 23.45 3.43 34.85
C SER A 701 24.66 2.77 35.54
N GLY A 702 25.83 3.44 35.55
CA GLY A 702 27.09 2.91 36.07
C GLY A 702 27.67 1.72 35.27
N ARG A 703 27.12 1.40 34.09
CA ARG A 703 27.56 0.30 33.23
C ARG A 703 28.30 0.83 31.99
N ASP A 704 29.50 0.33 31.73
CA ASP A 704 30.24 0.66 30.51
C ASP A 704 29.76 -0.18 29.31
N LEU A 705 28.64 0.24 28.71
CA LEU A 705 28.05 -0.43 27.56
C LEU A 705 28.97 -0.42 26.33
N VAL A 706 29.79 0.62 26.15
CA VAL A 706 30.72 0.72 25.03
C VAL A 706 31.90 -0.22 25.22
N GLY A 707 32.50 -0.25 26.41
CA GLY A 707 33.55 -1.21 26.76
C GLY A 707 33.07 -2.66 26.67
N ASP A 708 31.83 -2.94 27.04
CA ASP A 708 31.21 -4.27 26.89
C ASP A 708 31.17 -4.75 25.43
N ILE A 709 30.84 -3.86 24.49
CA ILE A 709 30.85 -4.18 23.04
C ILE A 709 32.26 -4.59 22.60
N VAL A 710 33.27 -3.82 23.00
CA VAL A 710 34.68 -4.07 22.66
C VAL A 710 35.17 -5.38 23.28
N ARG A 711 34.89 -5.60 24.57
CA ARG A 711 35.27 -6.81 25.30
C ARG A 711 34.69 -8.07 24.66
N ARG A 712 33.38 -8.07 24.38
CA ARG A 712 32.69 -9.19 23.72
C ARG A 712 33.24 -9.48 22.32
N TRP A 713 33.64 -8.44 21.59
CA TRP A 713 34.30 -8.60 20.30
C TRP A 713 35.63 -9.32 20.43
N ASP A 714 36.48 -8.89 21.37
CA ASP A 714 37.80 -9.47 21.58
C ASP A 714 37.70 -10.93 22.05
N GLU A 715 36.75 -11.25 22.93
CA GLU A 715 36.44 -12.64 23.34
C GLU A 715 36.05 -13.53 22.14
N ARG A 716 35.13 -13.06 21.29
CA ARG A 716 34.69 -13.77 20.06
C ARG A 716 35.70 -13.76 18.91
N LYS A 717 36.80 -13.01 19.02
CA LYS A 717 37.91 -13.06 18.07
C LYS A 717 38.94 -14.10 18.51
N LYS A 718 39.07 -14.33 19.83
CA LYS A 718 39.94 -15.35 20.42
C LYS A 718 39.36 -16.76 20.31
N ALA A 719 38.05 -16.89 20.50
CA ALA A 719 37.27 -18.10 20.19
C ALA A 719 37.08 -18.26 18.68
#